data_AF-A0ABD4SZR9-F1
#
_entry.id   AF-A0ABD4SZR9-F1
#
_cell.length_a   1.000
_cell.length_b   1.000
_cell.length_c   1.000
_cell.angle_alpha   90.00
_cell.angle_beta   90.00
_cell.angle_gamma   90.00
#
_symmetry.space_group_name_H-M   'P 1'
#
loop_
_entity.id
_entity.type
_entity.pdbx_description
1 polymer ?
#
loop_
_entity_poly.entity_id
_entity_poly.type
_entity_poly.pdbx_seq_one_letter_code
_entity_poly.pdbx_strand_id
1 'polypeptide(L)'
;MKHRAGLLQISNGIMTVELHLDPFRWSVRNSVGQITAREQAGGLFYTRLNPGEDTPSTFSVLKVTDYQRVGEGVDLQVLTEEGKTARVRLRLSSSQGLEIQFLPPDPDSLLEVGDRLISPENEAIYGLTERLQDSPLLSETPPFNLVPQIPDIPVQDVFPGFPNGPKGFPFPAPIGPVIWGAEVGSLNRRGETVEMKIYPTFSLYTPFYQSSRDYGLHVEGTTFGEFDIANSNPGELRFNFERGSQPGLTFHVFTAPSPLQILDEYTQRTGRPFVPPDWAFLNWRWRDELSTEVPLKAMDINGNGEMDPEEETRLVNATFAEDIENFDQFEIPPGVYLFDRPVLEGNYGFGSWQWDEGRMGDIDAIFEALEAREYRTIIWSSTLMCGANGAEALWRGYLAPGAPGLPLCSDVQIPFLSPNFVLDVTNPAARDWWKHRISSFLTEWGIDGIKLDRGEENIPSTLSDIWADGRTGAEVRNDYPNLQALLHHEALEDAHPDGDFVLISRAGYSGTQEYSVFWGGDTAGSALFGLGDGTDLGLRSAIIAQQRAAYMGMPIWGSDTGGYYEFKDREVFARWIEFSAFSGIMEIGGQGTHAPWDMPTEPNFDEAMIEIYRRYTTLRQTLLPYIVSAAQEAEKGVPLVRPMAIAYPQVPEVRDKWDQYLFGPDLLVAPVWKIGERSREVYLPSGQWRNYWNPAEVFQGRRSITVEAPLDTIPVFVRAGAEVPFPQSNAASSLNASVHGSHAPVDPDVLESLAALAIEQSNRLASDRGWFQSTASDRLASNQYELVMGTPQADLFIADLEGPFDGYRDVVRTGSGPDEVDAILVALQQAPVGENLIFTGSGDDYVFLGREDLVSTGLGNDALDAVDSLGGNQGKGGSGQDSFYLGHGDVFWGGSGRDRFFVGAGGENILSGGPDGDEFWIANGSIPAAVNTIIDFNFDQGDRVLIAGAESLGIRDLQDITQQIVPGVGLLLSSYGDPLALLHGVNAALDARQIWLQESIV
;
A
#
# COMPACT_ATOMS: atom_id res chain seq x y z
N MET A 1 6.29 25.40 41.17
CA MET A 1 6.70 24.32 42.09
C MET A 1 6.55 24.76 43.54
N LYS A 2 5.99 23.91 44.42
CA LYS A 2 5.89 24.17 45.87
C LYS A 2 6.53 22.99 46.63
N HIS A 3 7.29 23.26 47.68
CA HIS A 3 7.89 22.24 48.56
C HIS A 3 7.25 22.30 49.94
N ARG A 4 6.77 21.16 50.45
CA ARG A 4 6.23 21.06 51.82
C ARG A 4 6.47 19.65 52.37
N ALA A 5 7.29 19.55 53.41
CA ALA A 5 7.46 18.33 54.22
C ALA A 5 7.73 17.04 53.40
N GLY A 6 8.73 17.03 52.51
CA GLY A 6 9.10 15.84 51.72
C GLY A 6 8.22 15.57 50.50
N LEU A 7 7.41 16.56 50.09
CA LEU A 7 6.59 16.56 48.88
C LEU A 7 6.97 17.75 47.99
N LEU A 8 7.21 17.47 46.70
CA LEU A 8 7.30 18.45 45.62
C LEU A 8 6.01 18.43 44.80
N GLN A 9 5.54 19.60 44.40
CA GLN A 9 4.39 19.74 43.51
C GLN A 9 4.74 20.55 42.27
N ILE A 10 4.45 20.00 41.09
CA ILE A 10 4.54 20.66 39.78
C ILE A 10 3.11 20.81 39.26
N SER A 11 2.70 22.00 38.81
CA SER A 11 1.33 22.22 38.35
C SER A 11 1.28 23.37 37.35
N ASN A 12 0.43 23.22 36.34
CA ASN A 12 0.08 24.23 35.34
C ASN A 12 -1.38 24.71 35.47
N GLY A 13 -2.10 24.29 36.52
CA GLY A 13 -3.51 24.61 36.76
C GLY A 13 -4.51 23.60 36.17
N ILE A 14 -4.12 22.80 35.18
CA ILE A 14 -4.92 21.71 34.61
C ILE A 14 -4.51 20.37 35.22
N MET A 15 -3.21 20.14 35.32
CA MET A 15 -2.61 18.97 35.93
C MET A 15 -1.77 19.36 37.15
N THR A 16 -1.75 18.50 38.16
CA THR A 16 -0.82 18.60 39.29
C THR A 16 -0.11 17.29 39.49
N VAL A 17 1.22 17.32 39.41
CA VAL A 17 2.11 16.19 39.71
C VAL A 17 2.61 16.34 41.14
N GLU A 18 2.33 15.33 41.97
CA GLU A 18 2.83 15.24 43.34
C GLU A 18 3.96 14.20 43.41
N LEU A 19 5.15 14.66 43.82
CA LEU A 19 6.36 13.87 43.97
C LEU A 19 6.71 13.74 45.45
N HIS A 20 6.59 12.54 46.01
CA HIS A 20 7.10 12.24 47.34
C HIS A 20 8.56 11.84 47.24
N LEU A 21 9.37 12.33 48.19
CA LEU A 21 10.82 12.17 48.13
C LEU A 21 11.33 10.93 48.88
N ASP A 22 10.65 10.48 49.94
CA ASP A 22 11.04 9.32 50.76
C ASP A 22 9.80 8.62 51.38
N PRO A 23 9.42 7.40 50.92
CA PRO A 23 9.94 6.75 49.72
C PRO A 23 9.59 7.57 48.46
N PHE A 24 10.39 7.41 47.41
CA PHE A 24 10.09 8.00 46.10
C PHE A 24 8.75 7.46 45.60
N ARG A 25 7.88 8.37 45.16
CA ARG A 25 6.69 8.06 44.36
C ARG A 25 6.17 9.29 43.63
N TRP A 26 5.61 9.10 42.44
CA TRP A 26 4.86 10.16 41.73
C TRP A 26 3.35 9.87 41.67
N SER A 27 2.54 10.92 41.58
CA SER A 27 1.11 10.81 41.26
C SER A 27 0.62 12.02 40.49
N VAL A 28 -0.35 11.80 39.63
CA VAL A 28 -0.98 12.82 38.80
C VAL A 28 -2.40 13.09 39.29
N ARG A 29 -2.73 14.37 39.41
CA ARG A 29 -4.08 14.85 39.67
C ARG A 29 -4.59 15.68 38.51
N ASN A 30 -5.85 15.49 38.18
CA ASN A 30 -6.57 16.34 37.24
C ASN A 30 -6.96 17.70 37.88
N SER A 31 -7.63 18.54 37.11
CA SER A 31 -7.99 19.92 37.48
C SER A 31 -8.96 20.02 38.66
N VAL A 32 -9.71 18.95 38.96
CA VAL A 32 -10.61 18.85 40.12
C VAL A 32 -9.94 18.20 41.34
N GLY A 33 -8.65 17.86 41.24
CA GLY A 33 -7.85 17.32 42.34
C GLY A 33 -7.99 15.81 42.56
N GLN A 34 -8.70 15.09 41.68
CA GLN A 34 -8.78 13.63 41.70
C GLN A 34 -7.47 13.05 41.18
N ILE A 35 -6.96 12.02 41.87
CA ILE A 35 -5.77 11.28 41.42
C ILE A 35 -6.20 10.37 40.26
N THR A 36 -5.60 10.58 39.10
CA THR A 36 -5.88 9.78 37.90
C THR A 36 -4.91 8.61 37.83
N ALA A 37 -3.60 8.89 37.83
CA ALA A 37 -2.51 7.90 37.89
C ALA A 37 -1.64 8.05 39.15
N ARG A 38 -1.10 6.93 39.65
CA ARG A 38 -0.23 6.91 40.82
C ARG A 38 0.73 5.72 40.77
N GLU A 39 2.01 6.01 40.98
CA GLU A 39 3.07 5.02 41.16
C GLU A 39 2.92 4.26 42.50
N GLN A 40 3.28 2.98 42.51
CA GLN A 40 3.55 2.23 43.74
C GLN A 40 4.85 2.71 44.40
N ALA A 41 5.02 2.43 45.69
CA ALA A 41 6.32 2.68 46.34
C ALA A 41 7.35 1.67 45.79
N GLY A 42 8.47 2.16 45.26
CA GLY A 42 9.40 1.32 44.50
C GLY A 42 8.84 0.91 43.14
N GLY A 43 7.96 1.74 42.56
CA GLY A 43 7.35 1.49 41.26
C GLY A 43 8.39 1.44 40.16
N LEU A 44 9.20 2.48 39.98
CA LEU A 44 10.31 2.46 39.03
C LEU A 44 11.35 1.39 39.40
N PHE A 45 11.63 0.48 38.47
CA PHE A 45 12.59 -0.60 38.64
C PHE A 45 13.42 -0.86 37.38
N TYR A 46 14.52 -1.59 37.56
CA TYR A 46 15.32 -2.13 36.47
C TYR A 46 15.84 -3.51 36.81
N THR A 47 16.03 -4.34 35.79
CA THR A 47 16.60 -5.68 35.90
C THR A 47 17.94 -5.71 35.17
N ARG A 48 18.95 -6.34 35.77
CA ARG A 48 20.26 -6.51 35.15
C ARG A 48 20.98 -7.77 35.57
N LEU A 49 21.94 -8.19 34.74
CA LEU A 49 22.87 -9.26 35.09
C LEU A 49 24.09 -8.66 35.80
N ASN A 50 24.31 -9.04 37.06
CA ASN A 50 25.46 -8.55 37.81
C ASN A 50 26.74 -9.30 37.43
N PRO A 51 27.92 -8.64 37.47
CA PRO A 51 29.19 -9.29 37.17
C PRO A 51 29.44 -10.51 38.07
N GLY A 52 29.56 -11.69 37.46
CA GLY A 52 29.83 -12.95 38.16
C GLY A 52 28.59 -13.67 38.72
N GLU A 53 27.38 -13.20 38.39
CA GLU A 53 26.12 -13.89 38.68
C GLU A 53 25.53 -14.46 37.38
N ASP A 54 24.89 -15.63 37.48
CA ASP A 54 24.23 -16.30 36.35
C ASP A 54 22.73 -15.96 36.25
N THR A 55 22.18 -15.29 37.27
CA THR A 55 20.76 -14.93 37.37
C THR A 55 20.59 -13.41 37.45
N PRO A 56 19.71 -12.81 36.64
CA PRO A 56 19.39 -11.39 36.75
C PRO A 56 18.81 -11.02 38.11
N SER A 57 19.07 -9.79 38.55
CA SER A 57 18.48 -9.17 39.74
C SER A 57 17.68 -7.94 39.37
N THR A 58 16.54 -7.73 40.04
CA THR A 58 15.69 -6.54 39.88
C THR A 58 15.88 -5.61 41.08
N PHE A 59 16.06 -4.31 40.80
CA PHE A 59 16.25 -3.28 41.82
C PHE A 59 15.28 -2.13 41.60
N SER A 60 14.70 -1.63 42.69
CA SER A 60 13.73 -0.53 42.67
C SER A 60 14.35 0.80 43.12
N VAL A 61 13.72 1.90 42.73
CA VAL A 61 14.03 3.23 43.26
C VAL A 61 13.52 3.37 44.70
N LEU A 62 14.38 3.76 45.63
CA LEU A 62 14.01 3.93 47.04
C LEU A 62 13.56 5.35 47.37
N LYS A 63 14.42 6.34 47.11
CA LYS A 63 14.20 7.74 47.54
C LYS A 63 15.02 8.73 46.75
N VAL A 64 14.59 9.98 46.76
CA VAL A 64 15.33 11.12 46.19
C VAL A 64 16.46 11.54 47.13
N THR A 65 17.67 11.65 46.61
CA THR A 65 18.85 12.14 47.34
C THR A 65 19.15 13.60 47.03
N ASP A 66 18.88 14.04 45.80
CA ASP A 66 19.04 15.42 45.35
C ASP A 66 18.04 15.74 44.24
N TYR A 67 17.71 17.02 44.05
CA TYR A 67 16.86 17.46 42.95
C TYR A 67 17.16 18.88 42.48
N GLN A 68 17.02 19.09 41.17
CA GLN A 68 17.17 20.38 40.52
C GLN A 68 15.96 20.68 39.64
N ARG A 69 15.42 21.90 39.73
CA ARG A 69 14.37 22.35 38.80
C ARG A 69 14.99 22.60 37.42
N VAL A 70 14.34 22.08 36.37
CA VAL A 70 14.74 22.29 34.97
C VAL A 70 13.50 22.69 34.17
N GLY A 71 13.42 23.95 33.74
CA GLY A 71 12.24 24.48 33.04
C GLY A 71 10.92 24.26 33.80
N GLU A 72 9.97 23.62 33.12
CA GLU A 72 8.66 23.18 33.66
C GLU A 72 8.69 21.79 34.31
N GLY A 73 9.89 21.28 34.63
CA GLY A 73 10.12 19.97 35.22
C GLY A 73 11.14 19.96 36.38
N VAL A 74 11.56 18.75 36.73
CA VAL A 74 12.55 18.47 37.77
C VAL A 74 13.43 17.30 37.38
N ASP A 75 14.73 17.45 37.61
CA ASP A 75 15.73 16.39 37.52
C ASP A 75 16.04 15.90 38.94
N LEU A 76 15.94 14.60 39.16
CA LEU A 76 16.14 13.95 40.45
C LEU A 76 17.35 13.03 40.38
N GLN A 77 18.20 13.09 41.41
CA GLN A 77 19.09 11.98 41.75
C GLN A 77 18.37 11.09 42.76
N VAL A 78 18.35 9.79 42.50
CA VAL A 78 17.64 8.83 43.35
C VAL A 78 18.56 7.70 43.78
N LEU A 79 18.37 7.21 45.00
CA LEU A 79 19.04 6.02 45.53
C LEU A 79 18.21 4.78 45.18
N THR A 80 18.88 3.74 44.70
CA THR A 80 18.27 2.44 44.37
C THR A 80 18.48 1.41 45.49
N GLU A 81 17.73 0.30 45.46
CA GLU A 81 17.92 -0.84 46.38
C GLU A 81 19.33 -1.43 46.32
N GLU A 82 20.00 -1.27 45.19
CA GLU A 82 21.38 -1.68 44.99
C GLU A 82 22.41 -0.78 45.69
N GLY A 83 21.97 0.36 46.24
CA GLY A 83 22.85 1.36 46.83
C GLY A 83 23.57 2.24 45.80
N LYS A 84 23.18 2.17 44.53
CA LYS A 84 23.68 3.03 43.44
C LYS A 84 22.76 4.21 43.17
N THR A 85 23.32 5.29 42.62
CA THR A 85 22.57 6.49 42.23
C THR A 85 22.06 6.36 40.79
N ALA A 86 20.77 6.60 40.59
CA ALA A 86 20.13 6.69 39.27
C ALA A 86 19.57 8.11 39.04
N ARG A 87 19.05 8.39 37.84
CA ARG A 87 18.40 9.68 37.54
C ARG A 87 16.95 9.47 37.12
N VAL A 88 16.05 10.32 37.62
CA VAL A 88 14.66 10.41 37.16
C VAL A 88 14.38 11.85 36.77
N ARG A 89 13.84 12.09 35.58
CA ARG A 89 13.40 13.40 35.12
C ARG A 89 11.89 13.38 34.94
N LEU A 90 11.20 14.39 35.47
CA LEU A 90 9.77 14.58 35.27
C LEU A 90 9.53 15.96 34.69
N ARG A 91 8.76 16.04 33.61
CA ARG A 91 8.48 17.29 32.89
C ARG A 91 7.03 17.34 32.44
N LEU A 92 6.39 18.49 32.58
CA LEU A 92 5.13 18.75 31.88
C LEU A 92 5.43 18.85 30.37
N SER A 93 5.06 17.83 29.59
CA SER A 93 5.27 17.80 28.14
C SER A 93 4.23 18.65 27.40
N SER A 94 3.02 18.76 27.96
CA SER A 94 1.93 19.62 27.47
C SER A 94 1.09 20.17 28.63
N SER A 95 -0.08 20.72 28.32
CA SER A 95 -1.04 21.15 29.33
C SER A 95 -1.66 19.97 30.12
N GLN A 96 -1.70 18.78 29.51
CA GLN A 96 -2.30 17.55 30.05
C GLN A 96 -1.33 16.37 30.11
N GLY A 97 -0.13 16.50 29.54
CA GLY A 97 0.89 15.45 29.47
C GLY A 97 2.02 15.62 30.49
N LEU A 98 2.38 14.53 31.14
CA LEU A 98 3.57 14.35 31.97
C LEU A 98 4.51 13.39 31.28
N GLU A 99 5.74 13.81 31.02
CA GLU A 99 6.85 12.94 30.61
C GLU A 99 7.66 12.52 31.85
N ILE A 100 7.98 11.22 31.93
CA ILE A 100 8.83 10.64 32.95
C ILE A 100 9.94 9.88 32.23
N GLN A 101 11.19 10.27 32.51
CA GLN A 101 12.38 9.59 32.00
C GLN A 101 13.15 9.01 33.17
N PHE A 102 13.40 7.70 33.13
CA PHE A 102 14.20 6.98 34.11
C PHE A 102 15.49 6.46 33.47
N LEU A 103 16.62 6.84 34.06
CA LEU A 103 17.96 6.44 33.65
C LEU A 103 18.61 5.64 34.80
N PRO A 104 18.57 4.31 34.76
CA PRO A 104 19.21 3.45 35.75
C PRO A 104 20.75 3.61 35.77
N PRO A 105 21.45 3.12 36.80
CA PRO A 105 22.91 3.10 36.85
C PRO A 105 23.47 2.00 35.93
N ASP A 106 24.72 2.19 35.47
CA ASP A 106 25.48 1.24 34.62
C ASP A 106 24.68 0.67 33.43
N PRO A 107 24.35 1.51 32.44
CA PRO A 107 23.41 1.17 31.39
C PRO A 107 23.77 -0.07 30.57
N ASP A 108 25.05 -0.34 30.36
CA ASP A 108 25.55 -1.47 29.57
C ASP A 108 25.24 -2.85 30.18
N SER A 109 24.80 -2.90 31.44
CA SER A 109 24.41 -4.13 32.13
C SER A 109 22.91 -4.38 32.20
N LEU A 110 22.10 -3.38 31.81
CA LEU A 110 20.64 -3.46 31.90
C LEU A 110 20.07 -4.53 30.98
N LEU A 111 19.04 -5.21 31.44
CA LEU A 111 18.23 -6.10 30.62
C LEU A 111 16.88 -5.44 30.35
N GLU A 112 16.22 -4.96 31.39
CA GLU A 112 14.88 -4.36 31.30
C GLU A 112 14.71 -3.20 32.28
N VAL A 113 13.78 -2.30 31.96
CA VAL A 113 13.40 -1.15 32.79
C VAL A 113 11.87 -1.01 32.79
N GLY A 114 11.27 -0.69 33.94
CA GLY A 114 9.82 -0.65 34.07
C GLY A 114 9.29 0.21 35.22
N ASP A 115 7.96 0.26 35.34
CA ASP A 115 7.25 0.93 36.43
C ASP A 115 6.04 0.07 36.91
N ARG A 116 5.54 0.36 38.11
CA ARG A 116 4.33 -0.23 38.71
C ARG A 116 3.41 0.86 39.21
N LEU A 117 2.17 0.86 38.74
CA LEU A 117 1.13 1.79 39.14
C LEU A 117 0.09 1.09 40.01
N ILE A 118 -0.57 1.86 40.88
CA ILE A 118 -1.68 1.36 41.71
C ILE A 118 -2.95 1.34 40.86
N SER A 119 -3.61 0.19 40.81
CA SER A 119 -4.87 0.01 40.10
C SER A 119 -5.97 -0.57 40.99
N PRO A 120 -7.08 0.15 41.24
CA PRO A 120 -8.22 -0.39 41.98
C PRO A 120 -9.01 -1.41 41.15
N GLU A 121 -9.74 -2.31 41.83
CA GLU A 121 -10.50 -3.40 41.21
C GLU A 121 -11.51 -2.95 40.14
N ASN A 122 -12.02 -1.72 40.21
CA ASN A 122 -13.03 -1.19 39.30
C ASN A 122 -12.46 -0.39 38.11
N GLU A 123 -11.14 -0.38 37.92
CA GLU A 123 -10.49 0.26 36.79
C GLU A 123 -10.50 -0.64 35.56
N ALA A 124 -11.07 -0.13 34.48
CA ALA A 124 -10.99 -0.71 33.14
C ALA A 124 -9.87 -0.06 32.33
N ILE A 125 -9.20 -0.88 31.50
CA ILE A 125 -8.05 -0.53 30.66
C ILE A 125 -8.34 -0.92 29.20
N TYR A 126 -8.04 -0.03 28.26
CA TYR A 126 -8.36 -0.17 26.85
C TYR A 126 -7.14 0.18 25.97
N GLY A 127 -6.95 -0.49 24.82
CA GLY A 127 -5.84 -0.25 23.89
C GLY A 127 -4.83 -1.40 23.84
N LEU A 128 -3.55 -1.08 23.71
CA LEU A 128 -2.39 -1.99 23.60
C LEU A 128 -2.26 -2.75 22.28
N THR A 129 -3.30 -3.48 21.90
CA THR A 129 -3.38 -4.21 20.64
C THR A 129 -4.84 -4.46 20.29
N GLU A 130 -5.15 -4.59 19.01
CA GLU A 130 -6.49 -4.94 18.55
C GLU A 130 -6.85 -6.41 18.87
N ARG A 131 -5.84 -7.28 18.99
CA ARG A 131 -5.95 -8.72 19.20
C ARG A 131 -6.73 -9.12 20.44
N LEU A 132 -7.77 -9.95 20.29
CA LEU A 132 -8.57 -10.55 21.37
C LEU A 132 -7.73 -11.21 22.47
N GLN A 133 -6.66 -11.92 22.11
CA GLN A 133 -5.71 -12.48 23.07
C GLN A 133 -4.30 -12.59 22.46
N ASP A 134 -3.28 -12.28 23.27
CA ASP A 134 -1.92 -12.76 23.01
C ASP A 134 -1.88 -14.27 23.29
N SER A 135 -2.19 -15.07 22.28
CA SER A 135 -2.01 -16.53 22.35
C SER A 135 -0.53 -16.86 22.61
N PRO A 136 -0.22 -17.87 23.44
CA PRO A 136 1.18 -18.25 23.67
C PRO A 136 1.80 -18.82 22.39
N LEU A 137 2.94 -18.25 22.01
CA LEU A 137 3.93 -18.73 21.03
C LEU A 137 3.36 -19.10 19.64
N LEU A 138 3.17 -18.07 18.81
CA LEU A 138 3.57 -18.20 17.40
C LEU A 138 5.10 -18.33 17.40
N SER A 139 5.63 -19.56 17.32
CA SER A 139 7.08 -19.74 17.21
C SER A 139 7.56 -19.08 15.92
N GLU A 140 8.62 -18.28 15.98
CA GLU A 140 9.27 -17.62 14.83
C GLU A 140 9.82 -18.60 13.78
N THR A 141 9.85 -19.89 14.10
CA THR A 141 10.16 -20.96 13.15
C THR A 141 8.86 -21.56 12.63
N PRO A 142 8.62 -21.63 11.32
CA PRO A 142 7.49 -22.39 10.81
C PRO A 142 7.84 -23.88 10.94
N PRO A 143 7.19 -24.70 11.79
CA PRO A 143 7.11 -26.08 11.45
C PRO A 143 6.03 -26.16 10.37
N PHE A 144 6.42 -26.43 9.14
CA PHE A 144 5.57 -26.97 8.07
C PHE A 144 4.88 -28.30 8.46
N ASN A 145 4.85 -28.66 9.75
CA ASN A 145 4.19 -29.84 10.28
C ASN A 145 3.73 -29.58 11.72
N LEU A 146 2.41 -29.60 11.88
CA LEU A 146 1.62 -29.74 13.11
C LEU A 146 1.13 -28.43 13.74
N VAL A 147 -0.06 -28.04 13.26
CA VAL A 147 -1.14 -27.25 13.91
C VAL A 147 -1.19 -25.76 13.52
N PRO A 148 -2.18 -25.33 12.71
CA PRO A 148 -2.59 -23.94 12.71
C PRO A 148 -3.25 -23.64 14.07
N GLN A 149 -2.57 -22.91 14.94
CA GLN A 149 -3.27 -22.23 16.03
C GLN A 149 -4.22 -21.22 15.37
N ILE A 150 -5.44 -21.06 15.90
CA ILE A 150 -6.34 -20.02 15.40
C ILE A 150 -5.74 -18.70 15.87
N PRO A 151 -5.24 -17.84 14.98
CA PRO A 151 -4.77 -16.55 15.41
C PRO A 151 -5.99 -15.80 15.95
N ASP A 152 -5.85 -15.30 17.18
CA ASP A 152 -6.81 -14.43 17.85
C ASP A 152 -8.13 -15.04 18.37
N ILE A 153 -8.52 -16.28 18.01
CA ILE A 153 -9.70 -16.95 18.61
C ILE A 153 -9.25 -18.08 19.54
N PRO A 154 -9.63 -18.08 20.83
CA PRO A 154 -9.20 -19.14 21.72
C PRO A 154 -9.85 -20.49 21.40
N VAL A 155 -9.04 -21.55 21.48
CA VAL A 155 -9.49 -22.94 21.23
C VAL A 155 -10.68 -23.33 22.12
N GLN A 156 -10.75 -22.83 23.36
CA GLN A 156 -11.87 -23.12 24.27
C GLN A 156 -13.21 -22.52 23.83
N ASP A 157 -13.19 -21.42 23.10
CA ASP A 157 -14.40 -20.76 22.59
C ASP A 157 -14.95 -21.55 21.39
N VAL A 158 -14.05 -22.18 20.62
CA VAL A 158 -14.41 -23.12 19.55
C VAL A 158 -14.89 -24.47 20.10
N PHE A 159 -14.26 -24.99 21.17
CA PHE A 159 -14.53 -26.32 21.73
C PHE A 159 -14.93 -26.28 23.21
N PRO A 160 -16.13 -25.76 23.55
CA PRO A 160 -16.58 -25.64 24.93
C PRO A 160 -16.68 -27.02 25.60
N GLY A 161 -15.87 -27.24 26.65
CA GLY A 161 -15.84 -28.49 27.44
C GLY A 161 -14.63 -29.40 27.21
N PHE A 162 -13.72 -29.04 26.30
CA PHE A 162 -12.47 -29.77 26.07
C PHE A 162 -11.25 -28.89 26.42
N PRO A 163 -10.65 -29.05 27.62
CA PRO A 163 -9.57 -28.16 28.08
C PRO A 163 -8.33 -28.10 27.20
N ASN A 164 -8.11 -29.14 26.38
CA ASN A 164 -6.99 -29.28 25.45
C ASN A 164 -7.49 -29.58 24.02
N GLY A 165 -8.74 -29.22 23.69
CA GLY A 165 -9.41 -29.68 22.47
C GLY A 165 -9.85 -31.16 22.50
N PRO A 166 -10.56 -31.63 21.47
CA PRO A 166 -11.13 -32.98 21.41
C PRO A 166 -10.05 -34.09 21.47
N LYS A 167 -10.27 -35.11 22.31
CA LYS A 167 -9.37 -36.27 22.45
C LYS A 167 -9.31 -37.08 21.15
N GLY A 168 -8.12 -37.15 20.54
CA GLY A 168 -7.89 -37.86 19.28
C GLY A 168 -7.34 -36.95 18.17
N PHE A 169 -7.35 -35.64 18.39
CA PHE A 169 -6.67 -34.65 17.55
C PHE A 169 -5.28 -34.30 18.13
N PRO A 170 -4.26 -34.01 17.30
CA PRO A 170 -2.86 -33.86 17.72
C PRO A 170 -2.56 -32.43 18.24
N PHE A 171 -3.38 -31.88 19.15
CA PHE A 171 -3.16 -30.53 19.68
C PHE A 171 -2.24 -30.54 20.93
N PRO A 172 -1.17 -29.74 20.97
CA PRO A 172 -0.44 -29.50 22.22
C PRO A 172 -1.32 -28.72 23.22
N ALA A 173 -1.12 -28.97 24.51
CA ALA A 173 -1.80 -28.21 25.56
C ALA A 173 -1.31 -26.74 25.57
N PRO A 174 -2.18 -25.76 25.87
CA PRO A 174 -1.75 -24.37 26.02
C PRO A 174 -0.64 -24.24 27.07
N ILE A 175 0.42 -23.48 26.76
CA ILE A 175 1.51 -23.18 27.69
C ILE A 175 1.16 -21.86 28.40
N GLY A 176 0.34 -21.92 29.45
CA GLY A 176 -0.03 -20.74 30.23
C GLY A 176 -1.20 -20.98 31.20
N PRO A 177 -1.42 -20.10 32.20
CA PRO A 177 -2.59 -20.18 33.07
C PRO A 177 -3.86 -19.90 32.26
N VAL A 178 -4.72 -20.92 32.13
CA VAL A 178 -6.04 -20.80 31.51
C VAL A 178 -6.98 -20.05 32.48
N ILE A 179 -7.44 -18.86 32.09
CA ILE A 179 -8.46 -18.11 32.83
C ILE A 179 -9.83 -18.69 32.46
N TRP A 180 -10.44 -19.44 33.39
CA TRP A 180 -11.76 -20.02 33.20
C TRP A 180 -12.85 -19.00 33.56
N GLY A 181 -13.75 -18.69 32.62
CA GLY A 181 -15.05 -18.07 32.92
C GLY A 181 -15.27 -16.62 32.47
N ALA A 182 -14.33 -16.01 31.76
CA ALA A 182 -14.59 -14.79 30.98
C ALA A 182 -14.80 -15.18 29.51
N GLU A 183 -15.81 -14.61 28.85
CA GLU A 183 -15.89 -14.61 27.38
C GLU A 183 -14.61 -13.93 26.87
N VAL A 184 -13.79 -14.60 26.06
CA VAL A 184 -12.56 -13.97 25.55
C VAL A 184 -12.93 -12.94 24.49
N GLY A 185 -12.28 -11.78 24.50
CA GLY A 185 -12.60 -10.67 23.61
C GLY A 185 -13.56 -9.65 24.23
N SER A 186 -13.10 -8.96 25.27
CA SER A 186 -13.78 -7.78 25.82
C SER A 186 -13.07 -6.49 25.40
N LEU A 187 -13.66 -5.31 25.59
CA LEU A 187 -12.89 -4.07 25.43
C LEU A 187 -11.94 -3.84 26.61
N ASN A 188 -12.35 -4.26 27.80
CA ASN A 188 -11.58 -4.08 29.03
C ASN A 188 -10.51 -5.17 29.23
N ARG A 189 -9.25 -4.79 29.03
CA ARG A 189 -8.09 -5.69 29.12
C ARG A 189 -7.64 -6.06 30.54
N ARG A 190 -8.40 -5.69 31.57
CA ARG A 190 -8.06 -6.01 32.96
C ARG A 190 -8.04 -7.53 33.17
N GLY A 191 -6.95 -8.03 33.76
CA GLY A 191 -6.70 -9.45 33.99
C GLY A 191 -5.83 -10.08 32.91
N GLU A 192 -5.37 -9.31 31.92
CA GLU A 192 -4.51 -9.79 30.85
C GLU A 192 -3.04 -9.41 31.06
N THR A 193 -2.14 -10.17 30.43
CA THR A 193 -0.77 -9.77 30.16
C THR A 193 -0.64 -9.60 28.66
N VAL A 194 -0.07 -8.48 28.22
CA VAL A 194 0.08 -8.14 26.80
C VAL A 194 1.54 -7.94 26.45
N GLU A 195 2.07 -8.71 25.52
CA GLU A 195 3.45 -8.61 25.05
C GLU A 195 3.55 -7.54 23.94
N MET A 196 4.49 -6.61 24.07
CA MET A 196 4.78 -5.58 23.08
C MET A 196 5.79 -6.11 22.06
N LYS A 197 5.33 -7.09 21.29
CA LYS A 197 6.06 -7.65 20.16
C LYS A 197 5.08 -7.89 19.03
N ILE A 198 5.34 -7.29 17.87
CA ILE A 198 4.47 -7.46 16.72
C ILE A 198 4.61 -8.88 16.19
N TYR A 199 3.47 -9.57 16.02
CA TYR A 199 3.36 -10.91 15.46
C TYR A 199 2.60 -10.89 14.13
N PRO A 200 2.84 -11.85 13.22
CA PRO A 200 2.09 -11.98 11.97
C PRO A 200 0.57 -12.08 12.14
N THR A 201 -0.12 -11.74 11.05
CA THR A 201 -1.56 -11.98 10.81
C THR A 201 -2.51 -11.05 11.56
N PHE A 202 -2.17 -10.57 12.75
CA PHE A 202 -2.92 -9.54 13.49
C PHE A 202 -1.93 -8.63 14.22
N SER A 203 -1.69 -7.45 13.66
CA SER A 203 -0.34 -6.86 13.76
C SER A 203 -0.33 -5.40 14.19
N LEU A 204 -1.46 -4.87 14.68
CA LEU A 204 -1.50 -3.57 15.34
C LEU A 204 -1.14 -3.69 16.83
N TYR A 205 -0.06 -3.01 17.20
CA TYR A 205 0.38 -2.88 18.58
C TYR A 205 0.70 -1.43 18.88
N THR A 206 0.35 -0.95 20.07
CA THR A 206 0.81 0.35 20.55
C THR A 206 1.12 0.19 22.04
N PRO A 207 2.28 0.60 22.56
CA PRO A 207 2.55 0.61 23.99
C PRO A 207 1.79 1.74 24.69
N PHE A 208 0.51 1.88 24.37
CA PHE A 208 -0.42 2.91 24.80
C PHE A 208 -1.72 2.26 25.26
N TYR A 209 -2.18 2.65 26.44
CA TYR A 209 -3.51 2.32 26.92
C TYR A 209 -4.22 3.54 27.50
N GLN A 210 -5.54 3.47 27.50
CA GLN A 210 -6.41 4.41 28.21
C GLN A 210 -7.05 3.73 29.41
N SER A 211 -7.10 4.45 30.50
CA SER A 211 -7.77 4.07 31.73
C SER A 211 -9.09 4.81 31.86
N SER A 212 -10.11 4.07 32.32
CA SER A 212 -11.37 4.63 32.80
C SER A 212 -11.25 5.55 34.05
N ARG A 213 -10.03 5.84 34.51
CA ARG A 213 -9.71 6.83 35.55
C ARG A 213 -9.25 8.17 34.99
N ASP A 214 -9.60 8.49 33.74
CA ASP A 214 -9.29 9.77 33.09
C ASP A 214 -7.78 10.01 32.86
N TYR A 215 -7.07 8.94 32.50
CA TYR A 215 -5.69 9.05 32.02
C TYR A 215 -5.35 8.01 30.94
N GLY A 216 -4.37 8.33 30.10
CA GLY A 216 -3.68 7.37 29.23
C GLY A 216 -2.21 7.28 29.58
N LEU A 217 -1.58 6.15 29.27
CA LEU A 217 -0.15 5.94 29.46
C LEU A 217 0.46 5.39 28.18
N HIS A 218 1.51 6.04 27.69
CA HIS A 218 2.29 5.60 26.52
C HIS A 218 3.76 5.40 26.91
N VAL A 219 4.36 4.27 26.52
CA VAL A 219 5.80 4.05 26.66
C VAL A 219 6.48 4.31 25.33
N GLU A 220 7.54 5.13 25.35
CA GLU A 220 8.29 5.48 24.15
C GLU A 220 9.38 4.44 23.84
N GLY A 221 9.60 4.19 22.57
CA GLY A 221 10.54 3.19 22.06
C GLY A 221 9.84 2.00 21.43
N THR A 222 10.62 1.14 20.81
CA THR A 222 10.16 0.01 19.99
C THR A 222 10.77 -1.32 20.43
N THR A 223 11.51 -1.34 21.54
CA THR A 223 12.03 -2.59 22.10
C THR A 223 10.89 -3.48 22.59
N PHE A 224 11.18 -4.77 22.75
CA PHE A 224 10.21 -5.69 23.31
C PHE A 224 9.89 -5.34 24.76
N GLY A 225 8.66 -5.61 25.15
CA GLY A 225 8.20 -5.32 26.51
C GLY A 225 6.93 -6.07 26.83
N GLU A 226 6.41 -5.80 28.01
CA GLU A 226 5.21 -6.44 28.53
C GLU A 226 4.40 -5.42 29.33
N PHE A 227 3.08 -5.52 29.23
CA PHE A 227 2.13 -4.91 30.15
C PHE A 227 1.39 -5.99 30.92
N ASP A 228 1.50 -6.00 32.25
CA ASP A 228 0.65 -6.81 33.14
C ASP A 228 -0.49 -5.93 33.68
N ILE A 229 -1.70 -6.18 33.17
CA ILE A 229 -2.88 -5.36 33.43
C ILE A 229 -3.67 -5.95 34.60
N ALA A 230 -3.08 -5.90 35.79
CA ALA A 230 -3.64 -6.46 37.01
C ALA A 230 -3.94 -7.97 36.94
N ASN A 231 -3.15 -8.71 36.16
CA ASN A 231 -3.22 -10.14 36.02
C ASN A 231 -2.46 -10.82 37.18
N SER A 232 -1.16 -10.54 37.32
CA SER A 232 -0.35 -11.15 38.41
C SER A 232 -0.72 -10.59 39.78
N ASN A 233 -1.09 -9.31 39.84
CA ASN A 233 -1.47 -8.63 41.06
C ASN A 233 -2.70 -7.75 40.79
N PRO A 234 -3.89 -8.09 41.34
CA PRO A 234 -5.13 -7.35 41.10
C PRO A 234 -5.12 -5.88 41.53
N GLY A 235 -4.10 -5.43 42.29
CA GLY A 235 -3.93 -4.04 42.73
C GLY A 235 -2.93 -3.21 41.90
N GLU A 236 -2.41 -3.76 40.80
CA GLU A 236 -1.23 -3.25 40.11
C GLU A 236 -1.40 -3.23 38.59
N LEU A 237 -0.89 -2.18 37.95
CA LEU A 237 -0.53 -2.22 36.53
C LEU A 237 0.98 -2.17 36.46
N ARG A 238 1.61 -3.13 35.78
CA ARG A 238 3.07 -3.17 35.59
C ARG A 238 3.37 -3.09 34.11
N PHE A 239 4.45 -2.40 33.77
CA PHE A 239 5.06 -2.55 32.45
C PHE A 239 6.58 -2.55 32.56
N ASN A 240 7.23 -3.24 31.63
CA ASN A 240 8.68 -3.33 31.52
C ASN A 240 9.08 -3.53 30.06
N PHE A 241 10.19 -2.94 29.67
CA PHE A 241 10.73 -3.01 28.32
C PHE A 241 12.21 -3.38 28.37
N GLU A 242 12.63 -4.17 27.41
CA GLU A 242 14.04 -4.50 27.17
C GLU A 242 14.83 -3.23 26.87
N ARG A 243 16.13 -3.25 27.20
CA ARG A 243 17.01 -2.13 26.85
C ARG A 243 17.18 -2.02 25.33
N GLY A 244 17.13 -0.79 24.82
CA GLY A 244 17.56 -0.47 23.47
C GLY A 244 18.98 0.11 23.45
N SER A 245 19.34 0.71 22.32
CA SER A 245 20.52 1.55 22.16
C SER A 245 20.48 2.80 23.06
N GLN A 246 19.27 3.30 23.37
CA GLN A 246 19.06 4.37 24.34
C GLN A 246 18.94 3.80 25.75
N PRO A 247 19.82 4.19 26.69
CA PRO A 247 19.83 3.60 28.02
C PRO A 247 18.75 4.20 28.91
N GLY A 248 17.65 3.49 29.12
CA GLY A 248 16.62 3.86 30.10
C GLY A 248 15.20 3.63 29.59
N LEU A 249 14.26 4.33 30.22
CA LEU A 249 12.82 4.26 29.93
C LEU A 249 12.26 5.68 29.87
N THR A 250 11.52 6.00 28.82
CA THR A 250 10.70 7.21 28.75
C THR A 250 9.24 6.80 28.58
N PHE A 251 8.35 7.38 29.38
CA PHE A 251 6.92 7.17 29.24
C PHE A 251 6.14 8.44 29.59
N HIS A 252 4.90 8.47 29.11
CA HIS A 252 4.02 9.62 29.16
C HIS A 252 2.73 9.25 29.86
N VAL A 253 2.24 10.16 30.69
CA VAL A 253 0.92 10.09 31.31
C VAL A 253 0.12 11.30 30.86
N PHE A 254 -0.99 11.05 30.16
CA PHE A 254 -1.91 12.07 29.69
C PHE A 254 -3.13 12.07 30.59
N THR A 255 -3.55 13.21 31.13
CA THR A 255 -4.75 13.28 31.99
C THR A 255 -5.78 14.24 31.44
N ALA A 256 -6.96 13.71 31.12
CA ALA A 256 -8.08 14.49 30.61
C ALA A 256 -9.41 13.83 31.00
N PRO A 257 -10.49 14.61 31.23
CA PRO A 257 -11.80 14.08 31.60
C PRO A 257 -12.53 13.37 30.43
N SER A 258 -11.97 13.42 29.22
CA SER A 258 -12.52 12.81 28.01
C SER A 258 -11.48 11.87 27.39
N PRO A 259 -11.83 10.61 27.10
CA PRO A 259 -10.96 9.69 26.35
C PRO A 259 -10.50 10.27 24.99
N LEU A 260 -11.36 11.04 24.32
CA LEU A 260 -11.00 11.69 23.05
C LEU A 260 -9.89 12.74 23.21
N GLN A 261 -9.83 13.44 24.36
CA GLN A 261 -8.75 14.40 24.62
C GLN A 261 -7.43 13.68 24.94
N ILE A 262 -7.50 12.49 25.54
CA ILE A 262 -6.33 11.64 25.75
C ILE A 262 -5.78 11.17 24.40
N LEU A 263 -6.65 10.77 23.47
CA LEU A 263 -6.26 10.43 22.09
C LEU A 263 -5.67 11.62 21.34
N ASP A 264 -6.26 12.81 21.49
CA ASP A 264 -5.74 14.04 20.88
C ASP A 264 -4.31 14.34 21.36
N GLU A 265 -4.05 14.28 22.67
CA GLU A 265 -2.71 14.49 23.24
C GLU A 265 -1.72 13.38 22.86
N TYR A 266 -2.17 12.12 22.81
CA TYR A 266 -1.35 10.99 22.39
C TYR A 266 -0.94 11.13 20.91
N THR A 267 -1.91 11.28 20.01
CA THR A 267 -1.66 11.41 18.56
C THR A 267 -0.93 12.71 18.20
N GLN A 268 -1.14 13.81 18.93
CA GLN A 268 -0.31 15.00 18.75
C GLN A 268 1.19 14.73 18.98
N ARG A 269 1.51 13.78 19.88
CA ARG A 269 2.88 13.39 20.18
C ARG A 269 3.41 12.35 19.21
N THR A 270 2.59 11.36 18.84
CA THR A 270 3.04 10.21 18.07
C THR A 270 2.80 10.31 16.57
N GLY A 271 2.16 11.36 16.08
CA GLY A 271 1.78 11.54 14.67
C GLY A 271 0.27 11.63 14.52
N ARG A 272 -0.22 12.64 13.78
CA ARG A 272 -1.65 12.83 13.55
C ARG A 272 -2.16 11.79 12.56
N PRO A 273 -3.31 11.13 12.80
CA PRO A 273 -3.80 10.13 11.88
C PRO A 273 -4.02 10.67 10.46
N PHE A 274 -3.56 9.90 9.48
CA PHE A 274 -3.84 10.08 8.07
C PHE A 274 -5.34 9.93 7.81
N VAL A 275 -5.89 10.83 6.98
CA VAL A 275 -7.28 10.76 6.51
C VAL A 275 -7.21 10.58 4.99
N PRO A 276 -7.66 9.43 4.45
CA PRO A 276 -7.60 9.19 3.02
C PRO A 276 -8.67 10.00 2.27
N PRO A 277 -8.57 10.10 0.94
CA PRO A 277 -9.57 10.73 0.10
C PRO A 277 -10.96 10.09 0.21
N ASP A 278 -11.98 10.85 -0.17
CA ASP A 278 -13.38 10.45 -0.07
C ASP A 278 -13.66 9.08 -0.71
N TRP A 279 -13.11 8.83 -1.89
CA TRP A 279 -13.32 7.59 -2.63
C TRP A 279 -12.83 6.34 -1.89
N ALA A 280 -11.83 6.47 -1.00
CA ALA A 280 -11.31 5.35 -0.21
C ALA A 280 -12.35 4.80 0.77
N PHE A 281 -13.39 5.57 1.09
CA PHE A 281 -14.49 5.13 1.95
C PHE A 281 -15.60 4.38 1.19
N LEU A 282 -15.50 4.21 -0.12
CA LEU A 282 -16.41 3.35 -0.90
C LEU A 282 -16.19 1.86 -0.60
N ASN A 283 -16.97 0.98 -1.24
CA ASN A 283 -16.77 -0.47 -1.14
C ASN A 283 -15.57 -0.93 -1.98
N TRP A 284 -14.77 -1.85 -1.44
CA TRP A 284 -13.60 -2.41 -2.12
C TRP A 284 -13.83 -3.86 -2.49
N ARG A 285 -13.27 -4.27 -3.64
CA ARG A 285 -13.31 -5.63 -4.16
C ARG A 285 -11.91 -6.15 -4.47
N TRP A 286 -11.59 -7.36 -4.01
CA TRP A 286 -10.31 -8.04 -4.33
C TRP A 286 -10.37 -9.56 -4.16
N ARG A 287 -9.32 -10.25 -4.62
CA ARG A 287 -9.10 -11.71 -4.49
C ARG A 287 -7.61 -12.00 -4.28
N ASP A 288 -7.26 -12.94 -3.40
CA ASP A 288 -5.86 -13.43 -3.17
C ASP A 288 -5.48 -14.61 -4.09
N GLU A 289 -6.42 -15.15 -4.88
CA GLU A 289 -6.19 -16.34 -5.71
C GLU A 289 -6.31 -16.02 -7.20
N LEU A 290 -5.18 -15.66 -7.81
CA LEU A 290 -5.02 -15.55 -9.25
C LEU A 290 -3.97 -16.57 -9.71
N SER A 291 -4.40 -17.81 -9.95
CA SER A 291 -3.51 -18.85 -10.48
C SER A 291 -3.03 -18.48 -11.88
N THR A 292 -1.81 -18.86 -12.23
CA THR A 292 -1.31 -18.78 -13.62
C THR A 292 -2.10 -19.67 -14.59
N GLU A 293 -2.94 -20.57 -14.07
CA GLU A 293 -3.80 -21.47 -14.86
C GLU A 293 -5.22 -20.91 -15.06
N VAL A 294 -5.53 -19.69 -14.58
CA VAL A 294 -6.85 -19.08 -14.78
C VAL A 294 -7.04 -18.79 -16.27
N PRO A 295 -8.19 -19.18 -16.88
CA PRO A 295 -8.44 -18.86 -18.28
C PRO A 295 -8.55 -17.34 -18.47
N LEU A 296 -8.02 -16.85 -19.58
CA LEU A 296 -8.33 -15.50 -20.04
C LEU A 296 -9.66 -15.52 -20.81
N LYS A 297 -10.44 -14.43 -20.72
CA LYS A 297 -11.69 -14.26 -21.46
C LYS A 297 -11.78 -12.85 -22.03
N ALA A 298 -12.50 -12.71 -23.14
CA ALA A 298 -12.94 -11.41 -23.60
C ALA A 298 -13.96 -10.82 -22.62
N MET A 299 -13.96 -9.50 -22.50
CA MET A 299 -14.81 -8.73 -21.60
C MET A 299 -15.31 -7.48 -22.34
N ASP A 300 -16.53 -7.03 -22.02
CA ASP A 300 -17.03 -5.73 -22.44
C ASP A 300 -16.28 -4.63 -21.66
N ILE A 301 -15.28 -4.02 -22.32
CA ILE A 301 -14.42 -3.01 -21.72
C ILE A 301 -15.23 -1.75 -21.41
N ASN A 302 -16.10 -1.33 -22.33
CA ASN A 302 -16.91 -0.12 -22.20
C ASN A 302 -18.06 -0.24 -21.18
N GLY A 303 -18.45 -1.45 -20.79
CA GLY A 303 -19.52 -1.71 -19.82
C GLY A 303 -20.91 -1.28 -20.27
N ASN A 304 -21.14 -1.23 -21.58
CA ASN A 304 -22.40 -0.76 -22.15
C ASN A 304 -23.35 -1.92 -22.52
N GLY A 305 -22.94 -3.18 -22.30
CA GLY A 305 -23.67 -4.40 -22.61
C GLY A 305 -23.51 -4.88 -24.05
N GLU A 306 -22.66 -4.23 -24.85
CA GLU A 306 -22.33 -4.57 -26.24
C GLU A 306 -20.80 -4.73 -26.37
N MET A 307 -20.35 -5.94 -26.69
CA MET A 307 -18.93 -6.21 -26.93
C MET A 307 -18.54 -5.78 -28.34
N ASP A 308 -17.54 -4.90 -28.44
CA ASP A 308 -16.95 -4.54 -29.73
C ASP A 308 -16.22 -5.77 -30.32
N PRO A 309 -16.35 -6.08 -31.62
CA PRO A 309 -15.53 -7.09 -32.28
C PRO A 309 -14.01 -6.97 -32.00
N GLU A 310 -13.47 -5.78 -31.76
CA GLU A 310 -12.07 -5.58 -31.37
C GLU A 310 -11.79 -6.08 -29.94
N GLU A 311 -12.74 -5.89 -29.01
CA GLU A 311 -12.68 -6.37 -27.62
C GLU A 311 -12.73 -7.90 -27.52
N GLU A 312 -13.34 -8.60 -28.50
CA GLU A 312 -13.38 -10.08 -28.54
C GLU A 312 -11.97 -10.72 -28.54
N THR A 313 -10.94 -9.94 -28.90
CA THR A 313 -9.55 -10.40 -28.96
C THR A 313 -8.68 -9.93 -27.78
N ARG A 314 -9.17 -8.97 -26.99
CA ARG A 314 -8.48 -8.44 -25.80
C ARG A 314 -8.86 -9.26 -24.60
N LEU A 315 -8.06 -10.29 -24.31
CA LEU A 315 -8.36 -11.26 -23.27
C LEU A 315 -7.78 -10.80 -21.94
N VAL A 316 -8.64 -10.72 -20.92
CA VAL A 316 -8.26 -10.38 -19.54
C VAL A 316 -8.48 -11.57 -18.63
N ASN A 317 -7.95 -11.52 -17.40
CA ASN A 317 -8.16 -12.54 -16.39
C ASN A 317 -9.67 -12.78 -16.15
N ALA A 318 -10.12 -14.04 -16.24
CA ALA A 318 -11.55 -14.32 -16.16
C ALA A 318 -12.19 -14.03 -14.80
N THR A 319 -11.44 -14.09 -13.70
CA THR A 319 -11.97 -13.76 -12.38
C THR A 319 -12.12 -12.26 -12.16
N PHE A 320 -11.21 -11.46 -12.75
CA PHE A 320 -11.37 -10.00 -12.84
C PHE A 320 -12.63 -9.66 -13.64
N ALA A 321 -12.76 -10.20 -14.86
CA ALA A 321 -13.91 -9.90 -15.69
C ALA A 321 -15.23 -10.40 -15.07
N GLU A 322 -15.22 -11.54 -14.38
CA GLU A 322 -16.38 -12.01 -13.61
C GLU A 322 -16.79 -11.00 -12.53
N ASP A 323 -15.85 -10.43 -11.79
CA ASP A 323 -16.18 -9.44 -10.76
C ASP A 323 -16.81 -8.19 -11.36
N ILE A 324 -16.18 -7.64 -12.40
CA ILE A 324 -16.64 -6.39 -13.00
C ILE A 324 -18.00 -6.57 -13.72
N GLU A 325 -18.16 -7.62 -14.53
CA GLU A 325 -19.42 -7.88 -15.23
C GLU A 325 -20.57 -8.21 -14.26
N ASN A 326 -20.30 -8.88 -13.13
CA ASN A 326 -21.34 -9.14 -12.14
C ASN A 326 -21.72 -7.88 -11.36
N PHE A 327 -20.79 -6.95 -11.14
CA PHE A 327 -21.13 -5.63 -10.60
C PHE A 327 -22.11 -4.89 -11.52
N ASP A 328 -21.85 -4.90 -12.83
CA ASP A 328 -22.75 -4.33 -13.84
C ASP A 328 -24.11 -5.06 -13.85
N GLN A 329 -24.09 -6.39 -13.97
CA GLN A 329 -25.27 -7.23 -14.07
C GLN A 329 -26.21 -7.07 -12.87
N PHE A 330 -25.64 -6.96 -11.67
CA PHE A 330 -26.40 -6.87 -10.43
C PHE A 330 -26.61 -5.45 -9.95
N GLU A 331 -26.24 -4.43 -10.74
CA GLU A 331 -26.36 -3.01 -10.38
C GLU A 331 -25.68 -2.72 -9.02
N ILE A 332 -24.53 -3.33 -8.77
CA ILE A 332 -23.72 -3.07 -7.59
C ILE A 332 -22.83 -1.87 -7.93
N PRO A 333 -22.85 -0.81 -7.10
CA PRO A 333 -22.06 0.36 -7.41
C PRO A 333 -20.55 0.08 -7.43
N PRO A 334 -19.81 0.72 -8.36
CA PRO A 334 -18.36 0.68 -8.37
C PRO A 334 -17.79 1.42 -7.15
N GLY A 335 -16.53 1.12 -6.85
CA GLY A 335 -15.81 1.68 -5.72
C GLY A 335 -14.32 1.53 -5.93
N VAL A 336 -13.66 0.69 -5.13
CA VAL A 336 -12.23 0.41 -5.26
C VAL A 336 -12.02 -1.02 -5.73
N TYR A 337 -11.18 -1.22 -6.75
CA TYR A 337 -10.69 -2.53 -7.13
C TYR A 337 -9.25 -2.68 -6.63
N LEU A 338 -9.02 -3.70 -5.80
CA LEU A 338 -7.72 -4.00 -5.22
C LEU A 338 -7.10 -5.21 -5.93
N PHE A 339 -5.97 -4.97 -6.57
CA PHE A 339 -5.12 -5.98 -7.15
C PHE A 339 -4.24 -6.59 -6.06
N ASP A 340 -4.70 -7.69 -5.47
CA ASP A 340 -3.89 -8.44 -4.52
C ASP A 340 -2.86 -9.33 -5.22
N ARG A 341 -1.92 -9.91 -4.48
CA ARG A 341 -0.98 -10.86 -5.06
C ARG A 341 -1.72 -12.12 -5.57
N PRO A 342 -1.11 -12.89 -6.48
CA PRO A 342 0.11 -12.58 -7.21
C PRO A 342 -0.24 -11.88 -8.54
N VAL A 343 -0.66 -10.63 -8.61
CA VAL A 343 -0.90 -9.98 -9.94
C VAL A 343 0.40 -9.62 -10.69
N LEU A 344 1.50 -9.49 -9.97
CA LEU A 344 2.81 -9.16 -10.51
C LEU A 344 3.63 -10.42 -10.81
N GLU A 345 4.70 -10.28 -11.60
CA GLU A 345 5.56 -11.40 -12.00
C GLU A 345 6.14 -12.18 -10.80
N GLY A 346 6.30 -13.50 -11.01
CA GLY A 346 6.88 -14.43 -10.04
C GLY A 346 5.83 -15.32 -9.38
N ASN A 347 6.30 -16.31 -8.62
CA ASN A 347 5.40 -17.34 -8.04
C ASN A 347 4.39 -16.75 -7.03
N TYR A 348 4.79 -15.67 -6.36
CA TYR A 348 3.99 -14.99 -5.34
C TYR A 348 3.71 -13.52 -5.67
N GLY A 349 4.18 -13.00 -6.81
CA GLY A 349 4.06 -11.58 -7.18
C GLY A 349 4.78 -10.61 -6.23
N PHE A 350 5.82 -11.07 -5.54
CA PHE A 350 6.51 -10.28 -4.51
C PHE A 350 7.59 -9.38 -5.12
N GLY A 351 7.36 -8.07 -5.05
CA GLY A 351 8.40 -7.07 -5.28
C GLY A 351 8.98 -7.07 -6.69
N SER A 352 8.24 -7.52 -7.71
CA SER A 352 8.67 -7.40 -9.11
C SER A 352 8.39 -6.01 -9.69
N TRP A 353 7.26 -5.40 -9.32
CA TRP A 353 6.75 -4.15 -9.93
C TRP A 353 6.65 -4.26 -11.45
N GLN A 354 6.21 -5.44 -11.92
CA GLN A 354 5.95 -5.76 -13.32
C GLN A 354 4.72 -6.65 -13.37
N TRP A 355 3.73 -6.32 -14.21
CA TRP A 355 2.52 -7.12 -14.35
C TRP A 355 2.83 -8.51 -14.91
N ASP A 356 2.16 -9.54 -14.40
CA ASP A 356 2.22 -10.88 -14.99
C ASP A 356 1.15 -11.00 -16.07
N GLU A 357 1.45 -10.59 -17.30
CA GLU A 357 0.52 -10.66 -18.44
C GLU A 357 0.07 -12.10 -18.75
N GLY A 358 0.88 -13.11 -18.39
CA GLY A 358 0.47 -14.51 -18.52
C GLY A 358 -0.70 -14.87 -17.61
N ARG A 359 -0.80 -14.22 -16.45
CA ARG A 359 -1.88 -14.38 -15.47
C ARG A 359 -3.02 -13.38 -15.69
N MET A 360 -2.68 -12.15 -16.04
CA MET A 360 -3.62 -11.03 -16.09
C MET A 360 -4.22 -10.81 -17.47
N GLY A 361 -3.53 -11.21 -18.54
CA GLY A 361 -3.91 -10.92 -19.92
C GLY A 361 -3.54 -9.49 -20.31
N ASP A 362 -4.40 -8.86 -21.10
CA ASP A 362 -4.27 -7.47 -21.56
C ASP A 362 -4.47 -6.49 -20.39
N ILE A 363 -3.38 -5.89 -19.91
CA ILE A 363 -3.40 -4.97 -18.76
C ILE A 363 -4.09 -3.65 -19.12
N ASP A 364 -3.89 -3.13 -20.33
CA ASP A 364 -4.55 -1.91 -20.78
C ASP A 364 -6.07 -2.09 -20.78
N ALA A 365 -6.56 -3.23 -21.26
CA ALA A 365 -7.99 -3.55 -21.25
C ALA A 365 -8.58 -3.59 -19.84
N ILE A 366 -7.80 -4.08 -18.86
CA ILE A 366 -8.20 -4.10 -17.45
C ILE A 366 -8.38 -2.67 -16.93
N PHE A 367 -7.40 -1.79 -17.14
CA PHE A 367 -7.46 -0.41 -16.65
C PHE A 367 -8.51 0.42 -17.38
N GLU A 368 -8.64 0.28 -18.70
CA GLU A 368 -9.73 0.90 -19.47
C GLU A 368 -11.11 0.47 -18.95
N ALA A 369 -11.28 -0.83 -18.64
CA ALA A 369 -12.55 -1.34 -18.12
C ALA A 369 -12.90 -0.80 -16.73
N LEU A 370 -11.88 -0.59 -15.88
CA LEU A 370 -12.01 0.02 -14.57
C LEU A 370 -12.33 1.52 -14.66
N GLU A 371 -11.61 2.25 -15.52
CA GLU A 371 -11.83 3.68 -15.77
C GLU A 371 -13.23 3.95 -16.33
N ALA A 372 -13.68 3.16 -17.31
CA ALA A 372 -15.01 3.26 -17.90
C ALA A 372 -16.15 3.12 -16.86
N ARG A 373 -15.86 2.48 -15.73
CA ARG A 373 -16.79 2.26 -14.61
C ARG A 373 -16.46 3.09 -13.37
N GLU A 374 -15.53 4.04 -13.48
CA GLU A 374 -15.12 4.95 -12.40
C GLU A 374 -14.58 4.20 -11.15
N TYR A 375 -13.94 3.05 -11.34
CA TYR A 375 -13.23 2.40 -10.24
C TYR A 375 -11.95 3.15 -9.90
N ARG A 376 -11.66 3.23 -8.62
CA ARG A 376 -10.32 3.53 -8.11
C ARG A 376 -9.52 2.25 -7.97
N THR A 377 -8.22 2.33 -8.16
CA THR A 377 -7.37 1.14 -8.20
C THR A 377 -6.33 1.20 -7.09
N ILE A 378 -6.14 0.07 -6.42
CA ILE A 378 -5.07 -0.07 -5.42
C ILE A 378 -4.35 -1.40 -5.64
N ILE A 379 -3.09 -1.50 -5.23
CA ILE A 379 -2.28 -2.70 -5.42
C ILE A 379 -1.66 -3.21 -4.11
N TRP A 380 -1.57 -4.52 -3.96
CA TRP A 380 -0.87 -5.14 -2.83
C TRP A 380 0.65 -4.92 -2.93
N SER A 381 1.30 -4.71 -1.79
CA SER A 381 2.75 -4.57 -1.71
C SER A 381 3.33 -5.10 -0.39
N SER A 382 4.62 -5.44 -0.43
CA SER A 382 5.43 -5.77 0.74
C SER A 382 6.90 -5.39 0.50
N THR A 383 7.73 -5.51 1.53
CA THR A 383 9.19 -5.34 1.43
C THR A 383 9.95 -6.68 1.33
N LEU A 384 9.27 -7.72 0.83
CA LEU A 384 9.88 -9.00 0.53
C LEU A 384 10.44 -8.97 -0.89
N MET A 385 11.77 -9.06 -1.00
CA MET A 385 12.52 -8.92 -2.23
C MET A 385 12.70 -10.29 -2.90
N CYS A 386 11.85 -10.60 -3.88
CA CYS A 386 11.95 -11.79 -4.72
C CYS A 386 12.32 -11.43 -6.18
N GLY A 387 12.47 -12.43 -7.03
CA GLY A 387 12.77 -12.25 -8.46
C GLY A 387 14.04 -11.44 -8.75
N ALA A 388 14.02 -10.68 -9.85
CA ALA A 388 15.14 -9.86 -10.31
C ALA A 388 15.53 -8.76 -9.30
N ASN A 389 14.53 -8.09 -8.71
CA ASN A 389 14.76 -7.06 -7.69
C ASN A 389 15.41 -7.65 -6.42
N GLY A 390 15.05 -8.87 -6.03
CA GLY A 390 15.73 -9.59 -4.94
C GLY A 390 17.20 -9.89 -5.22
N ALA A 391 17.52 -10.31 -6.45
CA ALA A 391 18.91 -10.52 -6.87
C ALA A 391 19.70 -9.20 -6.88
N GLU A 392 19.10 -8.10 -7.36
CA GLU A 392 19.71 -6.77 -7.35
C GLU A 392 19.94 -6.25 -5.93
N ALA A 393 18.93 -6.33 -5.05
CA ALA A 393 19.03 -5.91 -3.66
C ALA A 393 20.14 -6.66 -2.92
N LEU A 394 20.31 -7.96 -3.19
CA LEU A 394 21.44 -8.73 -2.67
C LEU A 394 22.78 -8.17 -3.14
N TRP A 395 22.95 -7.97 -4.45
CA TRP A 395 24.20 -7.48 -5.02
C TRP A 395 24.58 -6.09 -4.50
N ARG A 396 23.58 -5.25 -4.23
CA ARG A 396 23.76 -3.89 -3.70
C ARG A 396 23.92 -3.82 -2.18
N GLY A 397 23.72 -4.94 -1.47
CA GLY A 397 23.77 -4.98 0.00
C GLY A 397 22.58 -4.25 0.65
N TYR A 398 21.40 -4.33 0.03
CA TYR A 398 20.17 -3.66 0.47
C TYR A 398 19.27 -4.54 1.33
N LEU A 399 19.66 -5.79 1.58
CA LEU A 399 18.88 -6.74 2.37
C LEU A 399 19.21 -6.64 3.86
N ALA A 400 18.21 -6.89 4.70
CA ALA A 400 18.31 -6.89 6.14
C ALA A 400 19.37 -7.89 6.65
N PRO A 401 19.96 -7.65 7.83
CA PRO A 401 20.95 -8.55 8.44
C PRO A 401 20.38 -9.93 8.78
N GLY A 402 21.25 -10.89 9.15
CA GLY A 402 20.83 -12.21 9.64
C GLY A 402 20.42 -13.21 8.55
N ALA A 403 20.12 -14.45 8.96
CA ALA A 403 19.54 -15.53 8.14
C ALA A 403 18.01 -15.45 8.22
N PRO A 404 17.20 -15.74 7.17
CA PRO A 404 15.77 -15.50 7.23
C PRO A 404 15.06 -16.72 7.83
N GLY A 405 13.81 -16.53 8.24
CA GLY A 405 12.86 -17.64 8.36
C GLY A 405 12.45 -18.17 6.98
N LEU A 406 11.97 -19.42 6.90
CA LEU A 406 11.25 -19.90 5.72
C LEU A 406 9.86 -19.21 5.66
N PRO A 407 9.25 -19.05 4.46
CA PRO A 407 9.66 -19.56 3.16
C PRO A 407 10.69 -18.67 2.44
N LEU A 408 11.56 -19.31 1.66
CA LEU A 408 12.42 -18.62 0.67
C LEU A 408 11.58 -18.34 -0.59
N CYS A 409 11.80 -17.20 -1.23
CA CYS A 409 11.39 -16.98 -2.62
C CYS A 409 11.96 -18.13 -3.49
N SER A 410 11.11 -19.07 -3.91
CA SER A 410 11.55 -20.29 -4.62
C SER A 410 12.10 -20.02 -6.03
N ASP A 411 11.75 -18.86 -6.57
CA ASP A 411 12.13 -18.28 -7.86
C ASP A 411 13.48 -17.58 -7.83
N VAL A 412 14.02 -17.25 -6.65
CA VAL A 412 15.40 -16.78 -6.52
C VAL A 412 16.31 -17.99 -6.34
N GLN A 413 16.80 -18.56 -7.46
CA GLN A 413 17.87 -19.56 -7.42
C GLN A 413 19.17 -18.91 -6.94
N ILE A 414 19.31 -18.65 -5.64
CA ILE A 414 20.57 -18.21 -5.04
C ILE A 414 21.36 -19.45 -4.61
N PRO A 415 22.49 -19.78 -5.27
CA PRO A 415 23.37 -20.82 -4.78
C PRO A 415 24.07 -20.31 -3.51
N PHE A 416 23.69 -20.84 -2.34
CA PHE A 416 24.50 -20.93 -1.12
C PHE A 416 25.14 -19.65 -0.51
N LEU A 417 24.81 -18.42 -0.92
CA LEU A 417 25.53 -17.21 -0.46
C LEU A 417 24.70 -15.99 0.00
N SER A 418 23.36 -16.01 0.03
CA SER A 418 22.58 -14.90 0.63
C SER A 418 21.77 -15.35 1.85
N PRO A 419 21.80 -14.59 2.97
CA PRO A 419 21.07 -14.94 4.19
C PRO A 419 19.77 -14.14 4.39
N ASN A 420 19.28 -13.24 3.53
CA ASN A 420 17.98 -12.59 3.77
C ASN A 420 17.26 -12.25 2.46
N PHE A 421 15.96 -11.92 2.52
CA PHE A 421 15.13 -11.41 1.42
C PHE A 421 14.24 -10.24 1.86
N VAL A 422 14.32 -9.79 3.11
CA VAL A 422 13.66 -8.57 3.60
C VAL A 422 14.52 -7.36 3.22
N LEU A 423 13.92 -6.29 2.71
CA LEU A 423 14.62 -5.02 2.46
C LEU A 423 15.07 -4.37 3.77
N ASP A 424 16.33 -3.93 3.84
CA ASP A 424 16.82 -3.05 4.90
C ASP A 424 16.34 -1.61 4.63
N VAL A 425 15.13 -1.29 5.10
CA VAL A 425 14.54 0.06 4.96
C VAL A 425 15.32 1.13 5.73
N THR A 426 16.19 0.74 6.67
CA THR A 426 17.05 1.69 7.40
C THR A 426 18.26 2.16 6.58
N ASN A 427 18.58 1.46 5.48
CA ASN A 427 19.60 1.88 4.52
C ASN A 427 19.00 2.95 3.58
N PRO A 428 19.46 4.21 3.62
CA PRO A 428 18.89 5.27 2.80
C PRO A 428 18.93 4.97 1.29
N ALA A 429 20.00 4.34 0.81
CA ALA A 429 20.12 4.00 -0.60
C ALA A 429 19.16 2.87 -1.01
N ALA A 430 18.91 1.90 -0.13
CA ALA A 430 17.92 0.84 -0.37
C ALA A 430 16.50 1.39 -0.39
N ARG A 431 16.22 2.30 0.55
CA ARG A 431 14.94 3.01 0.67
C ARG A 431 14.64 3.83 -0.57
N ASP A 432 15.57 4.69 -1.00
CA ASP A 432 15.38 5.55 -2.17
C ASP A 432 15.21 4.71 -3.46
N TRP A 433 16.02 3.65 -3.61
CA TRP A 433 15.90 2.71 -4.72
C TRP A 433 14.52 2.05 -4.78
N TRP A 434 14.01 1.59 -3.64
CA TRP A 434 12.70 0.94 -3.61
C TRP A 434 11.56 1.93 -3.79
N LYS A 435 11.64 3.10 -3.17
CA LYS A 435 10.65 4.18 -3.31
C LYS A 435 10.46 4.58 -4.76
N HIS A 436 11.55 4.74 -5.49
CA HIS A 436 11.52 5.09 -6.91
C HIS A 436 10.83 4.00 -7.75
N ARG A 437 11.12 2.73 -7.51
CA ARG A 437 10.45 1.63 -8.22
C ARG A 437 8.94 1.58 -7.97
N ILE A 438 8.53 1.76 -6.71
CA ILE A 438 7.12 1.84 -6.35
C ILE A 438 6.47 3.03 -7.08
N SER A 439 6.99 4.25 -6.87
CA SER A 439 6.39 5.48 -7.41
C SER A 439 6.31 5.48 -8.94
N SER A 440 7.35 5.01 -9.64
CA SER A 440 7.33 4.88 -11.10
C SER A 440 6.22 3.95 -11.56
N PHE A 441 6.08 2.76 -10.95
CA PHE A 441 5.04 1.80 -11.30
C PHE A 441 3.63 2.35 -11.02
N LEU A 442 3.44 3.01 -9.87
CA LEU A 442 2.16 3.64 -9.53
C LEU A 442 1.79 4.75 -10.53
N THR A 443 2.77 5.56 -10.95
CA THR A 443 2.59 6.65 -11.91
C THR A 443 2.26 6.12 -13.30
N GLU A 444 2.99 5.11 -13.75
CA GLU A 444 2.81 4.46 -15.06
C GLU A 444 1.38 3.94 -15.25
N TRP A 445 0.83 3.29 -14.22
CA TRP A 445 -0.47 2.62 -14.28
C TRP A 445 -1.62 3.41 -13.62
N GLY A 446 -1.36 4.63 -13.14
CA GLY A 446 -2.37 5.45 -12.45
C GLY A 446 -2.99 4.80 -11.21
N ILE A 447 -2.19 4.04 -10.44
CA ILE A 447 -2.69 3.29 -9.28
C ILE A 447 -2.82 4.23 -8.07
N ASP A 448 -4.04 4.39 -7.55
CA ASP A 448 -4.42 5.36 -6.51
C ASP A 448 -4.04 4.95 -5.07
N GLY A 449 -3.48 3.75 -4.85
CA GLY A 449 -3.18 3.32 -3.49
C GLY A 449 -2.49 1.98 -3.34
N ILE A 450 -2.08 1.67 -2.10
CA ILE A 450 -1.38 0.44 -1.75
C ILE A 450 -2.02 -0.25 -0.55
N LYS A 451 -2.21 -1.58 -0.66
CA LYS A 451 -2.41 -2.47 0.49
C LYS A 451 -1.08 -3.06 0.94
N LEU A 452 -0.60 -2.59 2.08
CA LEU A 452 0.73 -2.85 2.59
C LEU A 452 0.76 -3.98 3.62
N ASP A 453 1.37 -5.09 3.22
CA ASP A 453 1.31 -6.36 3.94
C ASP A 453 2.70 -6.80 4.44
N ARG A 454 2.69 -7.76 5.38
CA ARG A 454 3.84 -8.55 5.84
C ARG A 454 5.01 -7.77 6.47
N GLY A 455 4.81 -6.54 6.94
CA GLY A 455 5.80 -5.75 7.69
C GLY A 455 6.32 -6.38 8.98
N GLU A 456 5.69 -7.47 9.39
CA GLU A 456 5.95 -8.23 10.59
C GLU A 456 6.34 -9.68 10.28
N GLU A 457 6.58 -10.06 9.03
CA GLU A 457 7.02 -11.42 8.71
C GLU A 457 8.53 -11.47 8.49
N ASN A 458 9.20 -12.45 9.10
CA ASN A 458 10.63 -12.72 8.89
C ASN A 458 11.60 -11.57 9.22
N ILE A 459 11.17 -10.54 9.95
CA ILE A 459 12.04 -9.42 10.33
C ILE A 459 13.08 -9.88 11.38
N PRO A 460 14.39 -9.76 11.08
CA PRO A 460 15.45 -10.04 12.04
C PRO A 460 15.29 -9.26 13.34
N SER A 461 15.31 -9.97 14.47
CA SER A 461 14.88 -9.44 15.76
C SER A 461 15.91 -9.59 16.89
N THR A 462 17.11 -10.13 16.62
CA THR A 462 18.11 -10.40 17.67
C THR A 462 18.97 -9.16 17.95
N LEU A 463 19.58 -9.10 19.14
CA LEU A 463 20.54 -8.04 19.49
C LEU A 463 21.82 -8.05 18.64
N SER A 464 22.12 -9.17 17.97
CA SER A 464 23.26 -9.30 17.04
C SER A 464 22.94 -8.86 15.62
N ASP A 465 21.66 -8.68 15.28
CA ASP A 465 21.24 -8.19 13.98
C ASP A 465 21.41 -6.67 13.98
N ILE A 466 22.49 -6.18 13.38
CA ILE A 466 22.76 -4.74 13.30
C ILE A 466 22.31 -4.25 11.93
N TRP A 467 21.31 -3.36 11.93
CA TRP A 467 20.75 -2.75 10.73
C TRP A 467 21.61 -1.57 10.25
N ALA A 468 21.40 -1.10 9.02
CA ALA A 468 22.24 -0.07 8.41
C ALA A 468 22.33 1.25 9.22
N ASP A 469 21.28 1.61 9.97
CA ASP A 469 21.27 2.78 10.85
C ASP A 469 21.93 2.57 12.23
N GLY A 470 22.43 1.36 12.49
CA GLY A 470 23.12 0.97 13.72
C GLY A 470 22.23 0.46 14.85
N ARG A 471 20.90 0.44 14.68
CA ARG A 471 19.99 -0.19 15.64
C ARG A 471 20.07 -1.72 15.58
N THR A 472 19.68 -2.34 16.68
CA THR A 472 19.57 -3.80 16.78
C THR A 472 18.24 -4.31 16.21
N GLY A 473 18.17 -5.58 15.84
CA GLY A 473 16.93 -6.22 15.40
C GLY A 473 15.81 -6.11 16.43
N ALA A 474 16.14 -6.15 17.73
CA ALA A 474 15.15 -5.98 18.80
C ALA A 474 14.49 -4.58 18.79
N GLU A 475 15.19 -3.55 18.32
CA GLU A 475 14.66 -2.20 18.18
C GLU A 475 13.92 -2.02 16.86
N VAL A 476 14.44 -2.60 15.77
CA VAL A 476 13.85 -2.46 14.44
C VAL A 476 12.60 -3.31 14.28
N ARG A 477 12.47 -4.45 14.95
CA ARG A 477 11.34 -5.38 14.77
C ARG A 477 9.97 -4.73 14.92
N ASN A 478 9.72 -4.00 16.02
CA ASN A 478 8.44 -3.32 16.20
C ASN A 478 8.37 -1.99 15.43
N ASP A 479 9.52 -1.43 15.02
CA ASP A 479 9.56 -0.20 14.22
C ASP A 479 9.43 -0.46 12.71
N TYR A 480 9.67 -1.69 12.27
CA TYR A 480 9.70 -2.03 10.85
C TYR A 480 8.38 -1.68 10.15
N PRO A 481 7.19 -1.91 10.73
CA PRO A 481 5.94 -1.43 10.14
C PRO A 481 5.87 0.10 9.98
N ASN A 482 6.44 0.89 10.91
CA ASN A 482 6.54 2.35 10.74
C ASN A 482 7.43 2.69 9.54
N LEU A 483 8.60 2.06 9.44
CA LEU A 483 9.56 2.29 8.36
C LEU A 483 8.98 1.89 7.01
N GLN A 484 8.30 0.74 6.96
CA GLN A 484 7.64 0.23 5.77
C GLN A 484 6.51 1.16 5.34
N ALA A 485 5.63 1.58 6.25
CA ALA A 485 4.53 2.49 5.94
C ALA A 485 5.03 3.84 5.45
N LEU A 486 6.04 4.42 6.11
CA LEU A 486 6.65 5.68 5.69
C LEU A 486 7.24 5.59 4.27
N LEU A 487 7.96 4.50 3.96
CA LEU A 487 8.51 4.28 2.62
C LEU A 487 7.44 4.24 1.53
N HIS A 488 6.33 3.53 1.76
CA HIS A 488 5.27 3.41 0.77
C HIS A 488 4.40 4.67 0.69
N HIS A 489 4.20 5.35 1.82
CA HIS A 489 3.50 6.64 1.86
C HIS A 489 4.25 7.69 1.03
N GLU A 490 5.56 7.82 1.21
CA GLU A 490 6.34 8.76 0.40
C GLU A 490 6.47 8.34 -1.08
N ALA A 491 6.28 7.05 -1.40
CA ALA A 491 6.18 6.61 -2.80
C ALA A 491 4.83 6.99 -3.42
N LEU A 492 3.76 6.93 -2.63
CA LEU A 492 2.43 7.40 -3.02
C LEU A 492 2.40 8.93 -3.14
N GLU A 493 3.06 9.68 -2.24
CA GLU A 493 3.19 11.14 -2.38
C GLU A 493 3.96 11.53 -3.65
N ASP A 494 4.98 10.76 -4.05
CA ASP A 494 5.70 11.01 -5.31
C ASP A 494 4.81 10.74 -6.53
N ALA A 495 3.96 9.71 -6.49
CA ALA A 495 3.04 9.37 -7.58
C ALA A 495 1.79 10.26 -7.62
N HIS A 496 1.32 10.73 -6.45
CA HIS A 496 0.09 11.50 -6.24
C HIS A 496 0.39 12.74 -5.37
N PRO A 497 1.09 13.74 -5.92
CA PRO A 497 1.49 14.95 -5.17
C PRO A 497 0.31 15.84 -4.76
N ASP A 498 -0.90 15.58 -5.28
CA ASP A 498 -2.14 16.20 -4.87
C ASP A 498 -2.73 15.60 -3.57
N GLY A 499 -2.19 14.48 -3.11
CA GLY A 499 -2.63 13.75 -1.93
C GLY A 499 -3.87 12.87 -2.19
N ASP A 500 -4.25 12.62 -3.45
CA ASP A 500 -5.41 11.80 -3.81
C ASP A 500 -5.11 10.28 -3.77
N PHE A 501 -4.52 9.80 -2.66
CA PHE A 501 -4.11 8.40 -2.51
C PHE A 501 -4.51 7.76 -1.17
N VAL A 502 -4.48 6.42 -1.11
CA VAL A 502 -4.61 5.67 0.16
C VAL A 502 -3.49 4.66 0.37
N LEU A 503 -2.94 4.65 1.58
CA LEU A 503 -2.16 3.53 2.10
C LEU A 503 -2.99 2.83 3.18
N ILE A 504 -3.13 1.51 3.07
CA ILE A 504 -3.73 0.67 4.12
C ILE A 504 -2.68 -0.34 4.61
N SER A 505 -2.49 -0.51 5.91
CA SER A 505 -1.43 -1.35 6.49
C SER A 505 -1.96 -2.43 7.45
N ARG A 506 -1.37 -3.63 7.41
CA ARG A 506 -1.71 -4.74 8.32
C ARG A 506 -1.09 -4.55 9.69
N ALA A 507 0.21 -4.28 9.66
CA ALA A 507 1.02 -4.06 10.83
C ALA A 507 1.19 -2.58 11.10
N GLY A 508 1.30 -2.26 12.39
CA GLY A 508 1.46 -0.91 12.83
C GLY A 508 1.98 -0.86 14.26
N TYR A 509 2.75 0.18 14.53
CA TYR A 509 3.20 0.56 15.85
C TYR A 509 2.79 2.01 16.17
N SER A 510 3.15 2.53 17.34
CA SER A 510 3.01 3.96 17.60
C SER A 510 3.75 4.76 16.52
N GLY A 511 3.03 5.59 15.77
CA GLY A 511 3.58 6.36 14.65
C GLY A 511 2.93 6.02 13.31
N THR A 512 2.55 4.76 13.08
CA THR A 512 2.09 4.32 11.77
C THR A 512 0.81 5.03 11.32
N GLN A 513 -0.02 5.49 12.27
CA GLN A 513 -1.26 6.21 11.98
C GLN A 513 -1.03 7.47 11.14
N GLU A 514 0.16 8.06 11.18
CA GLU A 514 0.50 9.25 10.40
C GLU A 514 0.54 8.99 8.89
N TYR A 515 0.75 7.74 8.50
CA TYR A 515 1.00 7.37 7.11
C TYR A 515 -0.10 6.51 6.49
N SER A 516 -0.95 5.88 7.31
CA SER A 516 -1.78 4.77 6.84
C SER A 516 -3.10 4.64 7.60
N VAL A 517 -4.11 4.09 6.91
CA VAL A 517 -5.27 3.46 7.54
C VAL A 517 -5.01 1.96 7.74
N PHE A 518 -5.87 1.21 8.42
CA PHE A 518 -5.53 -0.16 8.82
C PHE A 518 -6.57 -1.20 8.45
N TRP A 519 -6.15 -2.45 8.33
CA TRP A 519 -7.06 -3.60 8.30
C TRP A 519 -6.63 -4.66 9.32
N GLY A 520 -7.62 -5.43 9.79
CA GLY A 520 -7.45 -6.43 10.85
C GLY A 520 -6.63 -7.68 10.52
N GLY A 521 -5.94 -7.71 9.37
CA GLY A 521 -5.23 -8.89 8.89
C GLY A 521 -6.13 -10.10 8.65
N ASP A 522 -5.54 -11.29 8.66
CA ASP A 522 -6.16 -12.48 8.09
C ASP A 522 -7.18 -13.11 9.07
N THR A 523 -8.30 -12.44 9.27
CA THR A 523 -9.33 -12.86 10.24
C THR A 523 -10.00 -14.17 9.80
N ALA A 524 -10.18 -15.13 10.71
CA ALA A 524 -10.71 -16.45 10.34
C ALA A 524 -12.22 -16.45 10.04
N GLY A 525 -12.63 -16.96 8.88
CA GLY A 525 -14.04 -17.26 8.54
C GLY A 525 -14.51 -18.67 8.98
N SER A 526 -13.62 -19.47 9.56
CA SER A 526 -13.84 -20.86 9.94
C SER A 526 -13.28 -21.21 11.33
N ALA A 527 -13.79 -22.29 11.92
CA ALA A 527 -13.49 -22.74 13.29
C ALA A 527 -12.02 -23.11 13.51
N LEU A 528 -11.29 -23.43 12.44
CA LEU A 528 -9.84 -23.55 12.41
C LEU A 528 -9.35 -22.64 11.28
N PHE A 529 -8.20 -21.99 11.39
CA PHE A 529 -7.66 -21.07 10.37
C PHE A 529 -7.69 -21.69 8.95
N GLY A 530 -8.72 -21.36 8.16
CA GLY A 530 -9.06 -21.96 6.86
C GLY A 530 -9.59 -23.40 6.85
N LEU A 531 -9.71 -24.07 7.99
CA LEU A 531 -10.16 -25.47 8.12
C LEU A 531 -11.43 -25.59 9.00
N GLY A 532 -12.15 -26.70 8.87
CA GLY A 532 -13.35 -26.98 9.68
C GLY A 532 -14.60 -26.18 9.25
N ASP A 533 -15.62 -26.23 10.12
CA ASP A 533 -16.93 -25.61 9.90
C ASP A 533 -16.87 -24.07 10.00
N GLY A 534 -17.87 -23.37 9.44
CA GLY A 534 -18.02 -21.92 9.61
C GLY A 534 -18.18 -21.51 11.07
N THR A 535 -17.75 -20.28 11.39
CA THR A 535 -17.84 -19.74 12.74
C THR A 535 -18.21 -18.26 12.73
N ASP A 536 -18.98 -17.83 13.74
CA ASP A 536 -19.29 -16.43 14.00
C ASP A 536 -18.21 -15.71 14.84
N LEU A 537 -17.21 -16.45 15.34
CA LEU A 537 -16.17 -15.92 16.21
C LEU A 537 -15.19 -14.98 15.49
N GLY A 538 -14.98 -15.17 14.18
CA GLY A 538 -14.21 -14.24 13.36
C GLY A 538 -14.85 -12.86 13.28
N LEU A 539 -16.15 -12.81 12.97
CA LEU A 539 -16.92 -11.58 12.93
C LEU A 539 -16.95 -10.90 14.30
N ARG A 540 -17.13 -11.70 15.36
CA ARG A 540 -17.01 -11.21 16.74
C ARG A 540 -15.64 -10.54 16.98
N SER A 541 -14.56 -11.18 16.54
CA SER A 541 -13.21 -10.62 16.65
C SER A 541 -13.10 -9.28 15.93
N ALA A 542 -13.52 -9.20 14.68
CA ALA A 542 -13.46 -7.96 13.89
C ALA A 542 -14.23 -6.79 14.54
N ILE A 543 -15.41 -7.05 15.13
CA ILE A 543 -16.20 -6.04 15.85
C ILE A 543 -15.42 -5.47 17.05
N ILE A 544 -14.69 -6.32 17.79
CA ILE A 544 -13.91 -5.92 18.96
C ILE A 544 -12.61 -5.24 18.52
N ALA A 545 -11.91 -5.79 17.52
CA ALA A 545 -10.65 -5.29 16.98
C ALA A 545 -10.79 -3.83 16.50
N GLN A 546 -11.82 -3.54 15.70
CA GLN A 546 -12.14 -2.17 15.26
C GLN A 546 -12.25 -1.17 16.43
N GLN A 547 -12.90 -1.59 17.51
CA GLN A 547 -13.10 -0.73 18.67
C GLN A 547 -11.83 -0.61 19.53
N ARG A 548 -10.98 -1.62 19.54
CA ARG A 548 -9.66 -1.56 20.21
C ARG A 548 -8.69 -0.69 19.41
N ALA A 549 -8.67 -0.78 18.09
CA ALA A 549 -7.93 0.12 17.20
C ALA A 549 -8.28 1.59 17.46
N ALA A 550 -9.56 1.89 17.68
CA ALA A 550 -10.01 3.24 18.07
C ALA A 550 -9.37 3.75 19.38
N TYR A 551 -9.11 2.88 20.36
CA TYR A 551 -8.40 3.24 21.60
C TYR A 551 -6.91 3.43 21.41
N MET A 552 -6.33 2.86 20.36
CA MET A 552 -4.90 2.89 20.03
C MET A 552 -4.51 4.12 19.21
N GLY A 553 -5.45 5.00 18.87
CA GLY A 553 -5.17 6.12 17.96
C GLY A 553 -5.11 5.70 16.49
N MET A 554 -5.73 4.56 16.14
CA MET A 554 -5.88 4.03 14.78
C MET A 554 -7.35 4.18 14.35
N PRO A 555 -7.78 5.39 13.93
CA PRO A 555 -9.20 5.77 13.90
C PRO A 555 -10.00 5.22 12.72
N ILE A 556 -9.32 4.78 11.66
CA ILE A 556 -9.91 4.25 10.42
C ILE A 556 -9.35 2.84 10.22
N TRP A 557 -10.26 1.87 10.26
CA TRP A 557 -9.94 0.45 10.28
C TRP A 557 -10.97 -0.37 9.49
N GLY A 558 -10.54 -1.43 8.81
CA GLY A 558 -11.40 -2.38 8.10
C GLY A 558 -11.07 -3.85 8.39
N SER A 559 -11.85 -4.76 7.82
CA SER A 559 -11.61 -6.21 7.91
C SER A 559 -11.93 -6.89 6.59
N ASP A 560 -11.28 -8.01 6.32
CA ASP A 560 -11.66 -8.92 5.23
C ASP A 560 -13.09 -9.42 5.46
N THR A 561 -14.05 -8.91 4.67
CA THR A 561 -15.47 -9.21 4.88
C THR A 561 -15.76 -10.68 4.59
N GLY A 562 -16.13 -11.44 5.63
CA GLY A 562 -16.28 -12.90 5.57
C GLY A 562 -15.09 -13.68 6.12
N GLY A 563 -14.00 -12.99 6.50
CA GLY A 563 -12.73 -13.55 6.93
C GLY A 563 -11.83 -13.95 5.75
N TYR A 564 -10.51 -13.88 5.93
CA TYR A 564 -9.53 -14.11 4.87
C TYR A 564 -9.66 -15.49 4.22
N TYR A 565 -9.69 -16.56 5.01
CA TYR A 565 -9.78 -17.95 4.51
C TYR A 565 -11.20 -18.40 4.14
N GLU A 566 -11.92 -17.54 3.43
CA GLU A 566 -13.31 -17.69 3.03
C GLU A 566 -14.30 -17.91 4.19
N PHE A 567 -15.49 -17.33 4.05
CA PHE A 567 -16.58 -17.65 4.96
C PHE A 567 -17.07 -19.08 4.69
N LYS A 568 -17.37 -19.84 5.75
CA LYS A 568 -17.98 -21.18 5.61
C LYS A 568 -19.40 -21.26 6.15
N ASP A 569 -19.98 -20.10 6.46
CA ASP A 569 -21.37 -19.96 6.85
C ASP A 569 -21.99 -18.76 6.14
N ARG A 570 -23.10 -19.02 5.43
CA ARG A 570 -23.85 -18.04 4.64
C ARG A 570 -24.36 -16.88 5.50
N GLU A 571 -24.85 -17.17 6.71
CA GLU A 571 -25.38 -16.13 7.59
C GLU A 571 -24.26 -15.24 8.13
N VAL A 572 -23.10 -15.82 8.47
CA VAL A 572 -21.93 -15.03 8.88
C VAL A 572 -21.51 -14.07 7.78
N PHE A 573 -21.49 -14.50 6.51
CA PHE A 573 -21.17 -13.60 5.40
C PHE A 573 -22.14 -12.43 5.27
N ALA A 574 -23.46 -12.71 5.30
CA ALA A 574 -24.46 -11.65 5.31
C ALA A 574 -24.21 -10.64 6.44
N ARG A 575 -24.02 -11.13 7.67
CA ARG A 575 -23.78 -10.30 8.86
C ARG A 575 -22.48 -9.50 8.78
N TRP A 576 -21.44 -10.06 8.19
CA TRP A 576 -20.17 -9.38 7.99
C TRP A 576 -20.29 -8.25 6.97
N ILE A 577 -21.04 -8.45 5.88
CA ILE A 577 -21.36 -7.37 4.93
C ILE A 577 -22.05 -6.21 5.64
N GLU A 578 -23.04 -6.50 6.50
CA GLU A 578 -23.73 -5.44 7.25
C GLU A 578 -22.77 -4.71 8.20
N PHE A 579 -21.88 -5.43 8.87
CA PHE A 579 -20.85 -4.85 9.74
C PHE A 579 -19.88 -3.96 8.96
N SER A 580 -19.32 -4.45 7.86
CA SER A 580 -18.31 -3.73 7.05
C SER A 580 -18.84 -2.42 6.47
N ALA A 581 -20.14 -2.33 6.17
CA ALA A 581 -20.77 -1.08 5.74
C ALA A 581 -20.68 0.05 6.79
N PHE A 582 -20.52 -0.32 8.07
CA PHE A 582 -20.34 0.60 9.22
C PHE A 582 -18.95 0.48 9.86
N SER A 583 -17.97 0.01 9.10
CA SER A 583 -16.55 0.01 9.46
C SER A 583 -15.82 1.21 8.83
N GLY A 584 -14.58 1.45 9.23
CA GLY A 584 -13.75 2.51 8.64
C GLY A 584 -13.55 2.28 7.13
N ILE A 585 -13.12 1.08 6.75
CA ILE A 585 -13.00 0.62 5.36
C ILE A 585 -13.96 -0.57 5.14
N MET A 586 -14.67 -0.57 4.02
CA MET A 586 -15.56 -1.66 3.60
C MET A 586 -14.88 -2.48 2.52
N GLU A 587 -14.05 -3.43 2.93
CA GLU A 587 -13.26 -4.26 2.01
C GLU A 587 -13.81 -5.68 1.91
N ILE A 588 -14.03 -6.16 0.68
CA ILE A 588 -14.64 -7.46 0.41
C ILE A 588 -13.73 -8.29 -0.49
N GLY A 589 -13.13 -9.32 0.11
CA GLY A 589 -12.20 -10.23 -0.54
C GLY A 589 -11.48 -11.10 0.48
N GLY A 590 -10.62 -11.98 -0.04
CA GLY A 590 -9.83 -12.94 0.73
C GLY A 590 -9.34 -14.07 -0.17
N GLN A 591 -8.93 -15.17 0.46
CA GLN A 591 -8.66 -16.44 -0.21
C GLN A 591 -10.00 -17.12 -0.56
N GLY A 592 -10.29 -17.22 -1.86
CA GLY A 592 -11.60 -17.65 -2.37
C GLY A 592 -12.28 -16.53 -3.14
N THR A 593 -13.58 -16.67 -3.42
CA THR A 593 -14.27 -15.66 -4.24
C THR A 593 -14.78 -14.50 -3.41
N HIS A 594 -15.27 -14.75 -2.19
CA HIS A 594 -15.96 -13.78 -1.34
C HIS A 594 -17.08 -13.02 -2.07
N ALA A 595 -17.74 -13.71 -3.00
CA ALA A 595 -18.75 -13.12 -3.86
C ALA A 595 -20.08 -13.87 -3.76
N PRO A 596 -21.23 -13.17 -3.76
CA PRO A 596 -22.54 -13.80 -3.61
C PRO A 596 -23.00 -14.60 -4.85
N TRP A 597 -22.31 -14.45 -5.98
CA TRP A 597 -22.53 -15.23 -7.21
C TRP A 597 -21.69 -16.51 -7.30
N ASP A 598 -20.70 -16.70 -6.41
CA ASP A 598 -19.88 -17.92 -6.35
C ASP A 598 -19.50 -18.28 -4.90
N MET A 599 -20.50 -18.51 -4.05
CA MET A 599 -20.28 -18.79 -2.64
C MET A 599 -19.76 -20.22 -2.39
N PRO A 600 -18.90 -20.43 -1.38
CA PRO A 600 -18.46 -21.77 -0.92
C PRO A 600 -19.53 -22.50 -0.09
N THR A 601 -20.72 -21.91 0.04
CA THR A 601 -21.87 -22.44 0.79
C THR A 601 -23.05 -22.65 -0.15
N GLU A 602 -24.04 -23.45 0.27
CA GLU A 602 -25.27 -23.61 -0.51
C GLU A 602 -26.30 -22.50 -0.20
N PRO A 603 -26.93 -21.89 -1.23
CA PRO A 603 -26.65 -22.09 -2.65
C PRO A 603 -25.35 -21.38 -3.09
N ASN A 604 -24.63 -21.98 -4.04
CA ASN A 604 -23.41 -21.38 -4.59
C ASN A 604 -23.68 -20.04 -5.28
N PHE A 605 -24.77 -19.94 -6.07
CA PHE A 605 -25.30 -18.66 -6.54
C PHE A 605 -26.48 -18.23 -5.69
N ASP A 606 -26.42 -17.05 -5.06
CA ASP A 606 -27.42 -16.63 -4.08
C ASP A 606 -28.01 -15.24 -4.35
N GLU A 607 -29.17 -15.21 -4.98
CA GLU A 607 -29.93 -13.99 -5.27
C GLU A 607 -30.22 -13.15 -4.01
N ALA A 608 -30.54 -13.80 -2.88
CA ALA A 608 -30.83 -13.07 -1.65
C ALA A 608 -29.55 -12.47 -1.03
N MET A 609 -28.40 -13.12 -1.21
CA MET A 609 -27.11 -12.54 -0.80
C MET A 609 -26.69 -11.40 -1.72
N ILE A 610 -26.93 -11.51 -3.03
CA ILE A 610 -26.71 -10.41 -3.99
C ILE A 610 -27.52 -9.18 -3.57
N GLU A 611 -28.79 -9.35 -3.16
CA GLU A 611 -29.61 -8.24 -2.65
C GLU A 611 -29.03 -7.60 -1.39
N ILE A 612 -28.53 -8.41 -0.44
CA ILE A 612 -27.87 -7.91 0.78
C ILE A 612 -26.60 -7.15 0.41
N TYR A 613 -25.74 -7.74 -0.43
CA TYR A 613 -24.50 -7.14 -0.91
C TYR A 613 -24.77 -5.77 -1.53
N ARG A 614 -25.63 -5.72 -2.54
CA ARG A 614 -26.02 -4.48 -3.23
C ARG A 614 -26.62 -3.44 -2.28
N ARG A 615 -27.47 -3.86 -1.35
CA ARG A 615 -28.09 -2.95 -0.38
C ARG A 615 -27.05 -2.23 0.46
N TYR A 616 -26.03 -2.94 0.94
CA TYR A 616 -25.03 -2.37 1.84
C TYR A 616 -23.92 -1.61 1.10
N THR A 617 -23.53 -2.00 -0.12
CA THR A 617 -22.64 -1.19 -0.96
C THR A 617 -23.32 0.10 -1.42
N THR A 618 -24.60 0.05 -1.80
CA THR A 618 -25.40 1.27 -2.11
C THR A 618 -25.58 2.16 -0.88
N LEU A 619 -25.80 1.56 0.29
CA LEU A 619 -25.85 2.30 1.55
C LEU A 619 -24.53 3.01 1.84
N ARG A 620 -23.40 2.34 1.57
CA ARG A 620 -22.07 2.92 1.74
C ARG A 620 -21.91 4.19 0.91
N GLN A 621 -22.28 4.16 -0.37
CA GLN A 621 -22.31 5.36 -1.22
C GLN A 621 -23.26 6.45 -0.68
N THR A 622 -24.45 6.06 -0.24
CA THR A 622 -25.43 6.98 0.33
C THR A 622 -24.87 7.71 1.56
N LEU A 623 -24.14 6.98 2.42
CA LEU A 623 -23.54 7.52 3.63
C LEU A 623 -22.20 8.23 3.41
N LEU A 624 -21.62 8.17 2.21
CA LEU A 624 -20.28 8.70 1.95
C LEU A 624 -20.06 10.13 2.49
N PRO A 625 -20.95 11.13 2.25
CA PRO A 625 -20.74 12.47 2.78
C PRO A 625 -20.70 12.53 4.32
N TYR A 626 -21.47 11.67 4.99
CA TYR A 626 -21.46 11.56 6.45
C TYR A 626 -20.18 10.87 6.95
N ILE A 627 -19.73 9.81 6.26
CA ILE A 627 -18.51 9.07 6.58
C ILE A 627 -17.31 9.99 6.49
N VAL A 628 -17.16 10.69 5.37
CA VAL A 628 -16.07 11.66 5.13
C VAL A 628 -16.08 12.75 6.19
N SER A 629 -17.24 13.36 6.46
CA SER A 629 -17.35 14.40 7.48
C SER A 629 -16.95 13.90 8.88
N ALA A 630 -17.26 12.65 9.23
CA ALA A 630 -16.87 12.06 10.51
C ALA A 630 -15.40 11.64 10.53
N ALA A 631 -14.86 11.15 9.41
CA ALA A 631 -13.47 10.75 9.26
C ALA A 631 -12.51 11.94 9.35
N GLN A 632 -12.90 13.14 8.90
CA GLN A 632 -12.12 14.37 9.09
C GLN A 632 -11.83 14.70 10.57
N GLU A 633 -12.64 14.20 11.52
CA GLU A 633 -12.33 14.37 12.94
C GLU A 633 -11.09 13.56 13.39
N ALA A 634 -10.69 12.55 12.61
CA ALA A 634 -9.53 11.70 12.86
C ALA A 634 -8.19 12.47 12.87
N GLU A 635 -8.10 13.62 12.20
CA GLU A 635 -6.94 14.53 12.28
C GLU A 635 -6.63 14.97 13.73
N LYS A 636 -7.61 14.86 14.64
CA LYS A 636 -7.47 15.15 16.08
C LYS A 636 -7.50 13.88 16.94
N GLY A 637 -7.28 12.72 16.34
CA GLY A 637 -7.34 11.42 17.00
C GLY A 637 -8.76 10.93 17.33
N VAL A 638 -9.81 11.59 16.85
CA VAL A 638 -11.19 11.15 17.10
C VAL A 638 -11.53 9.99 16.16
N PRO A 639 -11.86 8.79 16.67
CA PRO A 639 -12.09 7.65 15.81
C PRO A 639 -13.43 7.74 15.08
N LEU A 640 -13.46 7.25 13.84
CA LEU A 640 -14.67 7.14 13.05
C LEU A 640 -15.65 6.19 13.75
N VAL A 641 -15.15 5.04 14.21
CA VAL A 641 -15.90 4.13 15.07
C VAL A 641 -15.61 4.46 16.53
N ARG A 642 -16.63 4.83 17.29
CA ARG A 642 -16.51 5.28 18.68
C ARG A 642 -17.10 4.21 19.59
N PRO A 643 -16.26 3.43 20.30
CA PRO A 643 -16.72 2.53 21.35
C PRO A 643 -17.64 3.26 22.31
N MET A 644 -18.69 2.58 22.80
CA MET A 644 -19.65 3.23 23.70
C MET A 644 -18.98 3.76 24.98
N ALA A 645 -17.92 3.11 25.45
CA ALA A 645 -17.09 3.55 26.58
C ALA A 645 -16.25 4.81 26.28
N ILE A 646 -15.93 5.11 25.03
CA ILE A 646 -15.34 6.40 24.61
C ILE A 646 -16.41 7.49 24.56
N ALA A 647 -17.57 7.19 23.96
CA ALA A 647 -18.63 8.17 23.75
C ALA A 647 -19.39 8.53 25.04
N TYR A 648 -19.52 7.58 25.97
CA TYR A 648 -20.25 7.73 27.23
C TYR A 648 -19.46 7.13 28.42
N PRO A 649 -18.25 7.62 28.71
CA PRO A 649 -17.35 7.03 29.73
C PRO A 649 -17.94 7.04 31.14
N GLN A 650 -18.93 7.90 31.37
CA GLN A 650 -19.62 8.08 32.64
C GLN A 650 -20.73 7.04 32.90
N VAL A 651 -21.04 6.20 31.90
CA VAL A 651 -22.17 5.26 31.91
C VAL A 651 -21.64 3.83 32.13
N PRO A 652 -21.77 3.27 33.35
CA PRO A 652 -21.20 1.95 33.66
C PRO A 652 -21.71 0.81 32.77
N GLU A 653 -22.97 0.89 32.32
CA GLU A 653 -23.63 -0.12 31.50
C GLU A 653 -22.96 -0.34 30.15
N VAL A 654 -22.21 0.65 29.65
CA VAL A 654 -21.56 0.58 28.33
C VAL A 654 -20.05 0.43 28.38
N ARG A 655 -19.49 0.27 29.59
CA ARG A 655 -18.04 0.25 29.84
C ARG A 655 -17.32 -0.88 29.12
N ASP A 656 -18.02 -1.97 28.84
CA ASP A 656 -17.50 -3.14 28.13
C ASP A 656 -18.47 -3.62 27.03
N LYS A 657 -19.26 -2.68 26.49
CA LYS A 657 -20.29 -2.96 25.49
C LYS A 657 -19.64 -3.00 24.11
N TRP A 658 -18.93 -4.10 23.85
CA TRP A 658 -18.22 -4.36 22.60
C TRP A 658 -19.15 -4.69 21.43
N ASP A 659 -20.40 -5.07 21.68
CA ASP A 659 -21.34 -5.53 20.67
C ASP A 659 -22.15 -4.39 20.01
N GLN A 660 -21.85 -3.12 20.32
CA GLN A 660 -22.43 -1.93 19.68
C GLN A 660 -21.49 -0.73 19.82
N TYR A 661 -21.57 0.21 18.88
CA TYR A 661 -20.72 1.39 18.85
C TYR A 661 -21.45 2.56 18.18
N LEU A 662 -20.87 3.76 18.24
CA LEU A 662 -21.27 4.84 17.33
C LEU A 662 -20.40 4.81 16.07
N PHE A 663 -21.00 4.92 14.90
CA PHE A 663 -20.34 5.17 13.63
C PHE A 663 -20.47 6.66 13.29
N GLY A 664 -19.37 7.39 13.38
CA GLY A 664 -19.38 8.83 13.55
C GLY A 664 -20.08 9.26 14.86
N PRO A 665 -20.50 10.53 14.97
CA PRO A 665 -21.16 11.05 16.19
C PRO A 665 -22.61 10.58 16.38
N ASP A 666 -23.30 10.19 15.31
CA ASP A 666 -24.77 10.20 15.27
C ASP A 666 -25.46 8.89 14.92
N LEU A 667 -24.74 7.91 14.38
CA LEU A 667 -25.29 6.58 14.11
C LEU A 667 -24.87 5.60 15.19
N LEU A 668 -25.82 5.05 15.95
CA LEU A 668 -25.58 3.92 16.84
C LEU A 668 -25.83 2.64 16.07
N VAL A 669 -24.80 1.81 15.95
CA VAL A 669 -24.80 0.55 15.19
C VAL A 669 -24.67 -0.62 16.15
N ALA A 670 -25.49 -1.64 15.97
CA ALA A 670 -25.47 -2.85 16.80
C ALA A 670 -25.46 -4.11 15.92
N PRO A 671 -24.27 -4.57 15.45
CA PRO A 671 -24.14 -5.70 14.52
C PRO A 671 -24.65 -7.02 15.09
N VAL A 672 -25.52 -7.75 14.37
CA VAL A 672 -25.80 -9.14 14.75
C VAL A 672 -24.63 -9.98 14.29
N TRP A 673 -23.97 -10.69 15.19
CA TRP A 673 -22.80 -11.50 14.85
C TRP A 673 -23.07 -13.00 14.97
N LYS A 674 -23.97 -13.40 15.87
CA LYS A 674 -24.21 -14.81 16.22
C LYS A 674 -25.20 -15.48 15.28
N ILE A 675 -24.87 -16.69 14.83
CA ILE A 675 -25.70 -17.47 13.90
C ILE A 675 -27.08 -17.76 14.51
N GLY A 676 -28.12 -17.57 13.70
CA GLY A 676 -29.52 -17.82 14.03
C GLY A 676 -30.21 -16.67 14.77
N GLU A 677 -29.49 -15.62 15.15
CA GLU A 677 -30.10 -14.47 15.81
C GLU A 677 -30.87 -13.59 14.81
N ARG A 678 -32.12 -13.30 15.16
CA ARG A 678 -33.05 -12.46 14.36
C ARG A 678 -33.62 -11.28 15.15
N SER A 679 -33.16 -11.10 16.38
CA SER A 679 -33.49 -9.98 17.24
C SER A 679 -32.39 -9.85 18.28
N ARG A 680 -32.08 -8.64 18.73
CA ARG A 680 -31.10 -8.43 19.81
C ARG A 680 -31.46 -7.27 20.72
N GLU A 681 -30.83 -7.24 21.88
CA GLU A 681 -30.90 -6.10 22.79
C GLU A 681 -29.90 -5.01 22.37
N VAL A 682 -30.35 -3.75 22.38
CA VAL A 682 -29.54 -2.57 22.09
C VAL A 682 -29.72 -1.55 23.21
N TYR A 683 -28.61 -1.08 23.79
CA TYR A 683 -28.63 0.01 24.76
C TYR A 683 -28.60 1.36 24.04
N LEU A 684 -29.64 2.16 24.25
CA LEU A 684 -29.71 3.52 23.74
C LEU A 684 -29.22 4.49 24.84
N PRO A 685 -28.16 5.29 24.60
CA PRO A 685 -27.64 6.26 25.56
C PRO A 685 -28.55 7.49 25.64
N SER A 686 -28.24 8.46 26.50
CA SER A 686 -29.09 9.63 26.70
C SER A 686 -29.39 10.41 25.42
N GLY A 687 -30.64 10.80 25.25
CA GLY A 687 -31.15 11.48 24.07
C GLY A 687 -32.38 10.78 23.51
N GLN A 688 -32.81 11.23 22.35
CA GLN A 688 -33.85 10.58 21.56
C GLN A 688 -33.17 9.95 20.34
N TRP A 689 -33.58 8.73 19.99
CA TRP A 689 -33.00 7.92 18.93
C TRP A 689 -34.10 7.45 17.99
N ARG A 690 -33.85 7.52 16.69
CA ARG A 690 -34.79 7.12 15.64
C ARG A 690 -34.23 5.91 14.90
N ASN A 691 -35.04 4.89 14.66
CA ASN A 691 -34.61 3.76 13.84
C ASN A 691 -34.26 4.25 12.42
N TYR A 692 -33.08 3.86 11.92
CA TYR A 692 -32.60 4.30 10.60
C TYR A 692 -33.51 3.77 9.47
N TRP A 693 -33.89 2.49 9.56
CA TRP A 693 -34.69 1.79 8.56
C TRP A 693 -36.18 2.11 8.65
N ASN A 694 -36.66 2.42 9.86
CA ASN A 694 -38.03 2.87 10.10
C ASN A 694 -38.05 4.20 10.86
N PRO A 695 -37.92 5.34 10.15
CA PRO A 695 -37.98 6.68 10.74
C PRO A 695 -39.17 6.99 11.66
N ALA A 696 -40.29 6.27 11.53
CA ALA A 696 -41.46 6.46 12.40
C ALA A 696 -41.23 5.91 13.83
N GLU A 697 -40.28 5.00 14.00
CA GLU A 697 -39.91 4.44 15.30
C GLU A 697 -38.90 5.34 16.00
N VAL A 698 -39.36 5.92 17.12
CA VAL A 698 -38.56 6.84 17.93
C VAL A 698 -38.56 6.36 19.37
N PHE A 699 -37.37 6.30 19.94
CA PHE A 699 -37.09 5.77 21.26
C PHE A 699 -36.47 6.83 22.17
N GLN A 700 -36.82 6.79 23.45
CA GLN A 700 -36.12 7.54 24.49
C GLN A 700 -34.95 6.70 25.00
N GLY A 701 -33.79 7.34 25.16
CA GLY A 701 -32.56 6.71 25.61
C GLY A 701 -32.49 6.45 27.12
N ARG A 702 -31.28 6.10 27.59
CA ARG A 702 -30.96 5.57 28.93
C ARG A 702 -31.66 4.26 29.24
N ARG A 703 -31.81 3.39 28.24
CA ARG A 703 -32.46 2.09 28.39
C ARG A 703 -32.04 1.13 27.29
N SER A 704 -32.12 -0.16 27.60
CA SER A 704 -32.11 -1.20 26.59
C SER A 704 -33.47 -1.34 25.90
N ILE A 705 -33.44 -1.69 24.61
CA ILE A 705 -34.61 -2.09 23.82
C ILE A 705 -34.29 -3.40 23.10
N THR A 706 -35.30 -4.24 22.89
CA THR A 706 -35.18 -5.39 21.98
C THR A 706 -35.71 -4.97 20.62
N VAL A 707 -34.93 -5.24 19.57
CA VAL A 707 -35.30 -4.93 18.19
C VAL A 707 -35.16 -6.14 17.31
N GLU A 708 -36.04 -6.23 16.32
CA GLU A 708 -35.93 -7.18 15.22
C GLU A 708 -34.69 -6.86 14.38
N ALA A 709 -34.02 -7.91 13.95
CA ALA A 709 -32.81 -7.88 13.15
C ALA A 709 -32.84 -9.05 12.15
N PRO A 710 -33.74 -9.03 11.15
CA PRO A 710 -33.75 -10.05 10.10
C PRO A 710 -32.40 -10.10 9.38
N LEU A 711 -32.17 -11.15 8.59
CA LEU A 711 -30.84 -11.45 8.01
C LEU A 711 -30.31 -10.35 7.08
N ASP A 712 -31.18 -9.50 6.56
CA ASP A 712 -30.90 -8.42 5.62
C ASP A 712 -30.88 -7.02 6.27
N THR A 713 -31.00 -6.95 7.61
CA THR A 713 -31.08 -5.66 8.32
C THR A 713 -30.33 -5.68 9.66
N ILE A 714 -29.24 -4.92 9.72
CA ILE A 714 -28.51 -4.58 10.94
C ILE A 714 -29.24 -3.48 11.74
N PRO A 715 -29.42 -3.59 13.06
CA PRO A 715 -29.97 -2.50 13.86
C PRO A 715 -29.11 -1.23 13.84
N VAL A 716 -29.70 -0.11 13.38
CA VAL A 716 -29.06 1.21 13.33
C VAL A 716 -30.02 2.29 13.83
N PHE A 717 -29.53 3.21 14.65
CA PHE A 717 -30.31 4.31 15.20
C PHE A 717 -29.62 5.65 15.00
N VAL A 718 -30.39 6.63 14.55
CA VAL A 718 -29.95 8.00 14.33
C VAL A 718 -30.29 8.85 15.54
N ARG A 719 -29.33 9.63 16.03
CA ARG A 719 -29.58 10.64 17.06
C ARG A 719 -30.60 11.67 16.57
N ALA A 720 -31.56 12.03 17.41
CA ALA A 720 -32.54 13.07 17.07
C ALA A 720 -31.84 14.42 16.78
N GLY A 721 -32.19 15.02 15.63
CA GLY A 721 -31.61 16.27 15.17
C GLY A 721 -30.32 16.12 14.34
N ALA A 722 -29.79 14.92 14.17
CA ALA A 722 -28.66 14.67 13.29
C ALA A 722 -29.07 14.69 11.81
N GLU A 723 -28.18 15.22 10.97
CA GLU A 723 -28.32 15.24 9.51
C GLU A 723 -27.51 14.06 8.95
N VAL A 724 -28.20 12.94 8.71
CA VAL A 724 -27.61 11.74 8.10
C VAL A 724 -28.36 11.43 6.81
N PRO A 725 -27.66 11.11 5.70
CA PRO A 725 -28.31 10.65 4.48
C PRO A 725 -29.16 9.38 4.69
N PHE A 726 -30.30 9.31 4.00
CA PHE A 726 -31.16 8.13 3.97
C PHE A 726 -31.25 7.61 2.53
N PRO A 727 -31.28 6.28 2.31
CA PRO A 727 -31.56 5.74 1.00
C PRO A 727 -32.92 6.26 0.51
N GLN A 728 -32.99 6.71 -0.74
CA GLN A 728 -34.24 7.19 -1.32
C GLN A 728 -35.26 6.05 -1.30
N SER A 729 -36.43 6.27 -0.71
CA SER A 729 -37.50 5.28 -0.75
C SER A 729 -37.93 5.06 -2.20
N ASN A 730 -37.85 3.82 -2.71
CA ASN A 730 -38.40 3.43 -4.00
C ASN A 730 -39.90 3.74 -4.07
N ALA A 731 -40.23 4.93 -4.58
CA ALA A 731 -41.53 5.29 -5.11
C ALA A 731 -41.35 5.47 -6.62
N ALA A 732 -42.11 4.69 -7.39
CA ALA A 732 -42.01 4.59 -8.83
C ALA A 732 -41.93 5.95 -9.57
N SER A 733 -41.05 5.98 -10.57
CA SER A 733 -41.03 6.85 -11.77
C SER A 733 -41.00 8.37 -11.58
N SER A 734 -39.85 9.00 -11.87
CA SER A 734 -39.69 9.98 -12.96
C SER A 734 -38.31 10.64 -12.88
N LEU A 735 -37.33 10.11 -13.62
CA LEU A 735 -36.15 10.86 -14.00
C LEU A 735 -36.58 11.91 -15.04
N ASN A 736 -36.60 13.17 -14.63
CA ASN A 736 -36.61 14.31 -15.53
C ASN A 736 -35.40 15.18 -15.20
N ALA A 737 -34.43 15.14 -16.12
CA ALA A 737 -33.63 16.24 -16.68
C ALA A 737 -33.18 17.38 -15.74
N SER A 738 -31.85 17.60 -15.65
CA SER A 738 -31.13 18.46 -16.60
C SER A 738 -29.85 19.05 -15.97
N VAL A 739 -28.67 18.77 -16.53
CA VAL A 739 -27.64 19.78 -16.86
C VAL A 739 -26.81 19.23 -18.04
N HIS A 740 -27.14 19.64 -19.27
CA HIS A 740 -26.23 19.53 -20.42
C HIS A 740 -25.70 20.93 -20.74
N GLY A 741 -24.38 21.07 -20.75
CA GLY A 741 -23.66 22.16 -21.42
C GLY A 741 -23.55 21.84 -22.91
N SER A 742 -23.97 22.79 -23.74
CA SER A 742 -24.02 22.76 -25.21
C SER A 742 -22.64 22.83 -25.87
N HIS A 743 -22.40 22.12 -26.98
CA HIS A 743 -21.62 22.56 -28.16
C HIS A 743 -22.24 21.94 -29.46
N ALA A 744 -22.12 22.64 -30.60
CA ALA A 744 -22.87 22.46 -31.86
C ALA A 744 -22.11 21.61 -32.94
N PRO A 745 -22.74 21.19 -34.06
CA PRO A 745 -22.38 19.97 -34.82
C PRO A 745 -21.57 20.21 -36.12
N VAL A 746 -20.97 19.13 -36.66
CA VAL A 746 -20.40 19.04 -38.03
C VAL A 746 -20.92 17.77 -38.75
N ASP A 747 -20.90 17.83 -40.08
CA ASP A 747 -21.78 17.31 -41.15
C ASP A 747 -21.61 15.80 -41.57
N PRO A 748 -22.64 15.06 -42.05
CA PRO A 748 -22.62 13.59 -42.27
C PRO A 748 -22.22 13.01 -43.66
N ASP A 749 -21.45 13.67 -44.53
CA ASP A 749 -21.27 13.24 -45.94
C ASP A 749 -19.85 12.78 -46.39
N VAL A 750 -19.07 12.10 -45.53
CA VAL A 750 -17.71 11.61 -45.91
C VAL A 750 -17.54 10.09 -45.70
N LEU A 751 -18.48 9.29 -46.22
CA LEU A 751 -18.43 7.83 -46.09
C LEU A 751 -18.48 7.02 -47.40
N GLU A 752 -18.32 7.61 -48.59
CA GLU A 752 -18.39 6.84 -49.86
C GLU A 752 -17.22 7.01 -50.85
N SER A 753 -16.08 7.60 -50.46
CA SER A 753 -14.97 7.86 -51.40
C SER A 753 -13.62 7.22 -51.03
N LEU A 754 -13.62 6.23 -50.13
CA LEU A 754 -12.42 5.61 -49.56
C LEU A 754 -11.84 4.42 -50.34
N ALA A 755 -12.42 3.98 -51.47
CA ALA A 755 -12.01 2.72 -52.11
C ALA A 755 -11.31 2.83 -53.49
N ALA A 756 -11.09 4.02 -54.05
CA ALA A 756 -10.55 4.17 -55.42
C ALA A 756 -9.33 5.12 -55.57
N LEU A 757 -8.86 5.73 -54.48
CA LEU A 757 -7.69 6.63 -54.50
C LEU A 757 -6.38 5.96 -54.02
N ALA A 758 -6.43 4.68 -53.68
CA ALA A 758 -5.37 3.94 -52.98
C ALA A 758 -4.24 3.38 -53.88
N ILE A 759 -4.26 3.60 -55.20
CA ILE A 759 -3.22 3.06 -56.12
C ILE A 759 -2.56 4.14 -57.00
N GLU A 760 -3.18 5.30 -57.20
CA GLU A 760 -2.61 6.38 -58.03
C GLU A 760 -1.87 7.46 -57.23
N GLN A 761 -2.11 7.58 -55.91
CA GLN A 761 -1.37 8.52 -55.06
C GLN A 761 0.04 8.04 -54.69
N SER A 762 0.27 6.72 -54.61
CA SER A 762 1.58 6.13 -54.31
C SER A 762 2.70 6.54 -55.30
N ASN A 763 2.37 6.83 -56.56
CA ASN A 763 3.35 7.26 -57.59
C ASN A 763 3.44 8.78 -57.82
N ARG A 764 2.57 9.61 -57.20
CA ARG A 764 2.69 11.08 -57.20
C ARG A 764 3.29 11.63 -55.89
N LEU A 765 3.30 10.82 -54.84
CA LEU A 765 3.82 11.16 -53.51
C LEU A 765 5.35 11.40 -53.49
N ALA A 766 6.09 10.98 -54.51
CA ALA A 766 7.54 11.18 -54.60
C ALA A 766 8.01 12.41 -55.42
N SER A 767 7.13 13.14 -56.13
CA SER A 767 7.58 14.27 -56.99
C SER A 767 6.75 15.57 -56.94
N ASP A 768 5.51 15.58 -56.42
CA ASP A 768 4.63 16.77 -56.47
C ASP A 768 4.22 17.35 -55.11
N ARG A 769 4.64 16.75 -53.99
CA ARG A 769 4.73 17.48 -52.71
C ARG A 769 6.19 17.89 -52.57
N GLY A 770 6.46 19.17 -52.39
CA GLY A 770 7.83 19.69 -52.24
C GLY A 770 8.48 19.25 -50.93
N TRP A 771 8.77 17.96 -50.75
CA TRP A 771 9.43 17.38 -49.57
C TRP A 771 10.92 17.80 -49.44
N PHE A 772 11.41 18.66 -50.35
CA PHE A 772 12.64 19.45 -50.20
C PHE A 772 12.33 20.96 -50.23
N GLN A 773 11.36 21.44 -49.45
CA GLN A 773 11.09 22.89 -49.34
C GLN A 773 10.77 23.40 -47.94
N SER A 774 11.02 22.63 -46.88
CA SER A 774 11.40 23.27 -45.62
C SER A 774 12.80 22.81 -45.23
N THR A 775 13.79 23.53 -45.72
CA THR A 775 15.07 23.55 -45.01
C THR A 775 14.82 24.11 -43.60
N ALA A 776 15.67 23.80 -42.61
CA ALA A 776 15.63 24.51 -41.31
C ALA A 776 15.51 26.04 -41.49
N SER A 777 16.06 26.58 -42.58
CA SER A 777 15.93 27.96 -43.05
C SER A 777 14.51 28.44 -43.37
N ASP A 778 13.59 27.58 -43.79
CA ASP A 778 12.19 27.94 -44.10
C ASP A 778 11.30 27.93 -42.84
N ARG A 779 11.56 27.03 -41.88
CA ARG A 779 10.90 27.02 -40.55
C ARG A 779 11.34 28.19 -39.66
N LEU A 780 12.60 28.64 -39.79
CA LEU A 780 13.13 29.85 -39.14
C LEU A 780 12.49 31.16 -39.64
N ALA A 781 11.80 31.17 -40.79
CA ALA A 781 11.21 32.37 -41.37
C ALA A 781 9.80 32.71 -40.84
N SER A 782 9.12 31.73 -40.20
CA SER A 782 7.91 31.94 -39.41
C SER A 782 8.29 32.11 -37.94
N ASN A 783 8.22 33.34 -37.42
CA ASN A 783 8.59 33.68 -36.04
C ASN A 783 8.06 32.65 -35.02
N GLN A 784 9.00 32.15 -34.19
CA GLN A 784 8.90 31.46 -32.89
C GLN A 784 9.63 30.11 -32.86
N TYR A 785 10.95 30.16 -33.08
CA TYR A 785 11.87 29.11 -32.65
C TYR A 785 12.88 29.73 -31.68
N GLU A 786 13.12 29.11 -30.53
CA GLU A 786 14.11 29.60 -29.56
C GLU A 786 15.48 28.96 -29.81
N LEU A 787 16.56 29.75 -29.74
CA LEU A 787 17.90 29.28 -30.10
C LEU A 787 18.71 28.92 -28.84
N VAL A 788 19.13 27.66 -28.77
CA VAL A 788 19.97 27.10 -27.72
C VAL A 788 21.34 26.78 -28.29
N MET A 789 22.38 27.35 -27.70
CA MET A 789 23.76 27.22 -28.18
C MET A 789 24.64 26.61 -27.09
N GLY A 790 25.33 25.53 -27.44
CA GLY A 790 26.38 24.96 -26.63
C GLY A 790 27.76 25.54 -26.88
N THR A 791 28.74 24.80 -26.38
CA THR A 791 30.12 25.18 -26.23
C THR A 791 31.04 24.19 -26.97
N PRO A 792 32.35 24.45 -27.02
CA PRO A 792 33.32 23.46 -27.50
C PRO A 792 33.73 22.43 -26.43
N GLN A 793 32.93 22.23 -25.37
CA GLN A 793 33.10 21.20 -24.33
C GLN A 793 31.85 20.30 -24.31
N ALA A 794 31.91 19.19 -23.58
CA ALA A 794 30.73 18.35 -23.34
C ALA A 794 29.62 19.14 -22.65
N ASP A 795 28.46 19.22 -23.30
CA ASP A 795 27.28 19.94 -22.82
C ASP A 795 26.08 19.00 -22.63
N LEU A 796 25.25 19.32 -21.64
CA LEU A 796 24.01 18.59 -21.34
C LEU A 796 22.83 19.56 -21.51
N PHE A 797 21.99 19.28 -22.50
CA PHE A 797 20.77 20.02 -22.82
C PHE A 797 19.58 19.19 -22.38
N ILE A 798 18.92 19.60 -21.32
CA ILE A 798 17.70 18.96 -20.83
C ILE A 798 16.58 19.96 -20.98
N ALA A 799 15.50 19.55 -21.66
CA ALA A 799 14.31 20.37 -21.79
C ALA A 799 13.73 20.69 -20.40
N ASP A 800 13.38 21.95 -20.17
CA ASP A 800 12.78 22.47 -18.93
C ASP A 800 11.78 23.58 -19.28
N LEU A 801 10.54 23.50 -18.80
CA LEU A 801 9.47 24.47 -19.08
C LEU A 801 9.80 25.91 -18.69
N GLU A 802 10.71 26.10 -17.74
CA GLU A 802 11.16 27.43 -17.30
C GLU A 802 12.53 27.81 -17.89
N GLY A 803 13.15 26.91 -18.66
CA GLY A 803 14.48 27.01 -19.22
C GLY A 803 14.53 27.59 -20.64
N PRO A 804 15.75 27.86 -21.16
CA PRO A 804 15.94 28.35 -22.53
C PRO A 804 15.77 27.27 -23.61
N PHE A 805 15.60 26.02 -23.21
CA PHE A 805 15.30 24.85 -24.03
C PHE A 805 14.06 24.22 -23.40
N ASP A 806 12.88 24.44 -23.99
CA ASP A 806 11.61 23.99 -23.41
C ASP A 806 11.08 22.70 -24.05
N GLY A 807 11.79 22.20 -25.07
CA GLY A 807 11.47 20.97 -25.77
C GLY A 807 10.44 21.15 -26.88
N TYR A 808 10.03 22.39 -27.22
CA TYR A 808 9.06 22.66 -28.27
C TYR A 808 9.48 23.78 -29.21
N ARG A 809 9.68 23.42 -30.49
CA ARG A 809 10.16 24.36 -31.51
C ARG A 809 11.45 25.07 -31.09
N ASP A 810 12.38 24.32 -30.52
CA ASP A 810 13.72 24.81 -30.24
C ASP A 810 14.67 24.59 -31.42
N VAL A 811 15.73 25.38 -31.46
CA VAL A 811 16.90 25.16 -32.32
C VAL A 811 18.08 24.90 -31.40
N VAL A 812 18.49 23.65 -31.29
CA VAL A 812 19.62 23.24 -30.46
C VAL A 812 20.86 23.09 -31.32
N ARG A 813 21.96 23.76 -30.95
CA ARG A 813 23.27 23.58 -31.57
C ARG A 813 24.30 23.25 -30.52
N THR A 814 24.71 21.99 -30.44
CA THR A 814 25.51 21.48 -29.31
C THR A 814 26.95 21.98 -29.32
N GLY A 815 27.62 21.98 -30.49
CA GLY A 815 28.94 22.60 -30.63
C GLY A 815 30.06 21.60 -30.86
N SER A 816 30.93 21.34 -29.88
CA SER A 816 31.98 20.32 -30.03
C SER A 816 32.29 19.71 -28.67
N GLY A 817 32.58 18.42 -28.62
CA GLY A 817 32.56 17.65 -27.37
C GLY A 817 31.47 16.59 -27.47
N PRO A 818 31.50 15.56 -26.62
CA PRO A 818 30.40 14.61 -26.51
C PRO A 818 29.24 15.29 -25.77
N ASP A 819 28.16 15.55 -26.48
CA ASP A 819 27.02 16.31 -25.97
C ASP A 819 25.78 15.41 -25.80
N GLU A 820 24.93 15.75 -24.84
CA GLU A 820 23.65 15.05 -24.61
C GLU A 820 22.49 16.03 -24.74
N VAL A 821 21.48 15.68 -25.54
CA VAL A 821 20.27 16.48 -25.76
C VAL A 821 19.04 15.63 -25.44
N ASP A 822 18.35 15.96 -24.36
CA ASP A 822 17.09 15.36 -23.98
C ASP A 822 15.94 16.32 -24.28
N ALA A 823 15.28 16.11 -25.43
CA ALA A 823 14.14 16.90 -25.88
C ALA A 823 12.79 16.36 -25.37
N ILE A 824 12.77 15.24 -24.65
CA ILE A 824 11.54 14.53 -24.28
C ILE A 824 11.17 14.70 -22.80
N LEU A 825 12.11 15.08 -21.92
CA LEU A 825 11.86 15.14 -20.47
C LEU A 825 10.64 16.00 -20.05
N VAL A 826 10.31 17.04 -20.83
CA VAL A 826 9.16 17.93 -20.58
C VAL A 826 7.82 17.34 -21.05
N ALA A 827 7.83 16.33 -21.93
CA ALA A 827 6.65 15.64 -22.44
C ALA A 827 5.80 15.03 -21.32
N LEU A 828 6.48 14.61 -20.23
CA LEU A 828 5.89 14.07 -19.01
C LEU A 828 5.05 15.10 -18.23
N GLN A 829 5.04 16.38 -18.65
CA GLN A 829 4.33 17.48 -18.00
C GLN A 829 3.14 18.02 -18.83
N GLN A 830 2.65 17.26 -19.83
CA GLN A 830 1.49 17.60 -20.70
C GLN A 830 1.62 18.90 -21.53
N ALA A 831 2.82 19.41 -21.75
CA ALA A 831 3.09 20.54 -22.64
C ALA A 831 3.18 20.09 -24.12
N PRO A 832 2.94 20.97 -25.12
CA PRO A 832 3.31 20.64 -26.49
C PRO A 832 4.82 20.41 -26.52
N VAL A 833 5.27 19.24 -26.97
CA VAL A 833 6.68 18.86 -27.12
C VAL A 833 6.93 18.39 -28.55
N GLY A 834 8.13 18.66 -29.06
CA GLY A 834 8.55 18.29 -30.40
C GLY A 834 8.67 19.46 -31.39
N GLU A 835 8.71 19.14 -32.68
CA GLU A 835 8.98 20.08 -33.78
C GLU A 835 10.35 20.80 -33.67
N ASN A 836 11.30 20.25 -32.89
CA ASN A 836 12.62 20.82 -32.64
C ASN A 836 13.58 20.66 -33.84
N LEU A 837 14.57 21.53 -33.93
CA LEU A 837 15.65 21.49 -34.90
C LEU A 837 16.99 21.28 -34.18
N ILE A 838 17.47 20.05 -34.15
CA ILE A 838 18.66 19.66 -33.39
C ILE A 838 19.84 19.47 -34.35
N PHE A 839 20.93 20.20 -34.10
CA PHE A 839 22.17 20.10 -34.84
C PHE A 839 23.32 19.78 -33.89
N THR A 840 23.79 18.54 -33.95
CA THR A 840 24.99 18.15 -33.21
C THR A 840 26.26 18.50 -34.01
N GLY A 841 27.40 18.54 -33.34
CA GLY A 841 28.60 19.17 -33.86
C GLY A 841 29.76 18.22 -34.09
N SER A 842 30.66 18.06 -33.14
CA SER A 842 31.73 17.05 -33.30
C SER A 842 32.07 16.44 -31.95
N GLY A 843 32.05 15.12 -31.84
CA GLY A 843 32.03 14.38 -30.59
C GLY A 843 31.05 13.22 -30.73
N ASP A 844 31.06 12.29 -29.78
CA ASP A 844 30.08 11.21 -29.76
C ASP A 844 28.86 11.75 -28.99
N ASP A 845 27.81 12.15 -29.70
CA ASP A 845 26.64 12.85 -29.13
C ASP A 845 25.49 11.86 -28.85
N TYR A 846 24.65 12.14 -27.85
CA TYR A 846 23.44 11.37 -27.54
C TYR A 846 22.20 12.26 -27.55
N VAL A 847 21.16 11.90 -28.30
CA VAL A 847 19.95 12.73 -28.45
C VAL A 847 18.69 11.90 -28.22
N PHE A 848 17.87 12.28 -27.25
CA PHE A 848 16.51 11.77 -27.06
C PHE A 848 15.50 12.67 -27.78
N LEU A 849 14.67 12.08 -28.63
CA LEU A 849 13.73 12.75 -29.52
C LEU A 849 12.29 12.63 -29.00
N GLY A 850 11.51 13.71 -29.13
CA GLY A 850 10.14 13.81 -28.66
C GLY A 850 9.10 13.47 -29.74
N ARG A 851 8.81 14.41 -30.65
CA ARG A 851 7.81 14.22 -31.71
C ARG A 851 8.06 15.15 -32.90
N GLU A 852 7.97 14.65 -34.13
CA GLU A 852 8.20 15.47 -35.34
C GLU A 852 9.51 16.29 -35.31
N ASP A 853 10.52 15.82 -34.57
CA ASP A 853 11.81 16.49 -34.46
C ASP A 853 12.63 16.30 -35.73
N LEU A 854 13.42 17.32 -36.09
CA LEU A 854 14.38 17.26 -37.17
C LEU A 854 15.80 17.31 -36.60
N VAL A 855 16.53 16.21 -36.77
CA VAL A 855 17.90 16.08 -36.25
C VAL A 855 18.93 15.90 -37.37
N SER A 856 20.06 16.57 -37.24
CA SER A 856 21.24 16.35 -38.09
C SER A 856 22.46 16.22 -37.20
N THR A 857 23.13 15.08 -37.27
CA THR A 857 24.34 14.86 -36.48
C THR A 857 25.60 15.23 -37.26
N GLY A 858 26.72 15.28 -36.54
CA GLY A 858 27.96 15.90 -36.96
C GLY A 858 29.09 14.92 -37.23
N LEU A 859 30.26 15.15 -36.62
CA LEU A 859 31.41 14.22 -36.73
C LEU A 859 31.58 13.44 -35.42
N GLY A 860 31.41 12.12 -35.44
CA GLY A 860 31.52 11.27 -34.26
C GLY A 860 30.61 10.05 -34.38
N ASN A 861 30.62 9.16 -33.38
CA ASN A 861 29.67 8.06 -33.32
C ASN A 861 28.47 8.49 -32.47
N ASP A 862 27.43 8.95 -33.13
CA ASP A 862 26.28 9.57 -32.47
C ASP A 862 25.20 8.53 -32.16
N ALA A 863 24.40 8.77 -31.13
CA ALA A 863 23.27 7.94 -30.75
C ALA A 863 21.98 8.77 -30.73
N LEU A 864 20.98 8.37 -31.50
CA LEU A 864 19.69 9.02 -31.58
C LEU A 864 18.60 8.06 -31.09
N ASP A 865 17.88 8.46 -30.06
CA ASP A 865 16.89 7.64 -29.37
C ASP A 865 15.49 8.24 -29.51
N ALA A 866 14.63 7.54 -30.22
CA ALA A 866 13.24 7.86 -30.48
C ALA A 866 12.31 6.70 -30.04
N VAL A 867 12.80 5.79 -29.18
CA VAL A 867 12.03 4.61 -28.74
C VAL A 867 10.77 5.03 -27.99
N ASP A 868 10.89 6.03 -27.10
CA ASP A 868 9.79 6.59 -26.32
C ASP A 868 9.13 7.80 -27.00
N SER A 869 9.47 8.07 -28.26
CA SER A 869 8.96 9.22 -29.00
C SER A 869 7.52 8.99 -29.50
N LEU A 870 6.76 10.08 -29.70
CA LEU A 870 5.42 10.04 -30.29
C LEU A 870 5.45 9.93 -31.83
N GLY A 871 6.60 9.61 -32.41
CA GLY A 871 6.81 9.34 -33.84
C GLY A 871 6.90 10.57 -34.75
N GLY A 872 7.13 10.29 -36.03
CA GLY A 872 7.21 11.32 -37.09
C GLY A 872 8.54 12.08 -37.14
N ASN A 873 9.56 11.62 -36.43
CA ASN A 873 10.88 12.25 -36.41
C ASN A 873 11.62 12.02 -37.72
N GLN A 874 12.46 12.98 -38.08
CA GLN A 874 13.29 12.92 -39.28
C GLN A 874 14.74 13.19 -38.90
N GLY A 875 15.64 12.29 -39.26
CA GLY A 875 17.04 12.42 -38.85
C GLY A 875 18.05 12.04 -39.91
N LYS A 876 19.18 12.73 -39.89
CA LYS A 876 20.32 12.41 -40.74
C LYS A 876 21.59 12.29 -39.90
N GLY A 877 22.15 11.09 -39.87
CA GLY A 877 23.47 10.82 -39.31
C GLY A 877 24.59 11.42 -40.15
N GLY A 878 25.73 11.56 -39.48
CA GLY A 878 26.84 12.40 -39.88
C GLY A 878 27.97 11.58 -40.47
N SER A 879 29.18 11.75 -39.92
CA SER A 879 30.30 10.87 -40.22
C SER A 879 30.74 10.13 -38.96
N GLY A 880 30.64 8.81 -38.98
CA GLY A 880 30.98 7.93 -37.86
C GLY A 880 30.13 6.67 -37.89
N GLN A 881 30.12 5.90 -36.80
CA GLN A 881 29.26 4.73 -36.66
C GLN A 881 28.09 5.10 -35.77
N ASP A 882 27.03 5.60 -36.38
CA ASP A 882 25.89 6.15 -35.67
C ASP A 882 24.91 5.03 -35.25
N SER A 883 24.20 5.22 -34.14
CA SER A 883 23.25 4.26 -33.60
C SER A 883 21.87 4.93 -33.47
N PHE A 884 20.87 4.36 -34.13
CA PHE A 884 19.51 4.88 -34.16
C PHE A 884 18.59 3.90 -33.45
N TYR A 885 17.92 4.33 -32.40
CA TYR A 885 16.92 3.56 -31.66
C TYR A 885 15.54 4.16 -31.98
N LEU A 886 14.70 3.44 -32.71
CA LEU A 886 13.53 4.02 -33.40
C LEU A 886 12.24 3.33 -32.95
N GLY A 887 11.24 4.12 -32.55
CA GLY A 887 9.95 3.64 -32.07
C GLY A 887 8.98 3.34 -33.21
N HIS A 888 8.32 4.39 -33.73
CA HIS A 888 7.26 4.27 -34.73
C HIS A 888 7.23 5.44 -35.72
N GLY A 889 7.07 5.15 -37.01
CA GLY A 889 6.75 6.16 -38.04
C GLY A 889 7.86 7.17 -38.31
N ASP A 890 9.12 6.83 -38.03
CA ASP A 890 10.28 7.71 -38.18
C ASP A 890 10.98 7.54 -39.53
N VAL A 891 11.73 8.56 -39.96
CA VAL A 891 12.53 8.52 -41.21
C VAL A 891 13.98 8.91 -40.95
N PHE A 892 14.90 7.96 -41.13
CA PHE A 892 16.32 8.15 -40.80
C PHE A 892 17.27 7.72 -41.91
N TRP A 893 18.33 8.51 -42.08
CA TRP A 893 19.46 8.24 -42.99
C TRP A 893 20.75 8.16 -42.19
N GLY A 894 21.49 7.05 -42.31
CA GLY A 894 22.68 6.75 -41.50
C GLY A 894 23.84 7.70 -41.76
N GLY A 895 24.12 7.99 -43.04
CA GLY A 895 25.15 8.97 -43.39
C GLY A 895 26.39 8.28 -43.93
N SER A 896 27.54 8.40 -43.27
CA SER A 896 28.79 7.78 -43.70
C SER A 896 29.47 7.08 -42.52
N GLY A 897 29.93 5.85 -42.74
CA GLY A 897 30.37 4.93 -41.70
C GLY A 897 29.39 3.76 -41.54
N ARG A 898 29.58 2.92 -40.52
CA ARG A 898 28.80 1.69 -40.38
C ARG A 898 27.74 1.88 -39.32
N ASP A 899 26.55 2.22 -39.77
CA ASP A 899 25.48 2.67 -38.91
C ASP A 899 24.62 1.51 -38.45
N ARG A 900 23.98 1.67 -37.28
CA ARG A 900 23.17 0.65 -36.65
C ARG A 900 21.78 1.18 -36.36
N PHE A 901 20.77 0.51 -36.91
CA PHE A 901 19.37 0.87 -36.71
C PHE A 901 18.70 -0.22 -35.87
N PHE A 902 18.26 0.16 -34.67
CA PHE A 902 17.46 -0.66 -33.76
C PHE A 902 16.02 -0.21 -33.84
N VAL A 903 15.16 -1.01 -34.47
CA VAL A 903 13.72 -0.71 -34.50
C VAL A 903 13.02 -1.40 -33.35
N GLY A 904 12.18 -0.64 -32.64
CA GLY A 904 11.31 -1.11 -31.58
C GLY A 904 10.01 -1.73 -32.10
N ALA A 905 9.09 -1.99 -31.17
CA ALA A 905 7.84 -2.69 -31.45
C ALA A 905 6.87 -1.88 -32.32
N GLY A 906 7.04 -0.56 -32.47
CA GLY A 906 6.07 0.30 -33.15
C GLY A 906 6.05 0.21 -34.68
N GLY A 907 7.21 0.03 -35.33
CA GLY A 907 7.28 -0.20 -36.78
C GLY A 907 7.00 1.03 -37.68
N GLU A 908 6.74 0.80 -38.97
CA GLU A 908 6.53 1.84 -40.01
C GLU A 908 7.70 2.80 -40.25
N ASN A 909 8.90 2.48 -39.78
CA ASN A 909 10.06 3.33 -39.99
C ASN A 909 10.60 3.20 -41.43
N ILE A 910 11.15 4.29 -41.97
CA ILE A 910 11.82 4.33 -43.27
C ILE A 910 13.31 4.60 -43.06
N LEU A 911 14.13 3.62 -43.39
CA LEU A 911 15.56 3.59 -43.05
C LEU A 911 16.43 3.55 -44.30
N SER A 912 17.52 4.30 -44.29
CA SER A 912 18.56 4.28 -45.31
C SER A 912 19.92 4.20 -44.64
N GLY A 913 20.70 3.18 -44.96
CA GLY A 913 22.02 2.98 -44.35
C GLY A 913 23.05 4.00 -44.85
N GLY A 914 23.07 4.22 -46.17
CA GLY A 914 24.06 5.08 -46.80
C GLY A 914 25.03 4.29 -47.69
N PRO A 915 26.25 4.80 -47.94
CA PRO A 915 27.18 4.23 -48.91
C PRO A 915 28.06 3.10 -48.37
N ASP A 916 28.04 2.86 -47.06
CA ASP A 916 28.92 1.95 -46.33
C ASP A 916 28.14 0.66 -45.94
N GLY A 917 28.59 -0.09 -44.94
CA GLY A 917 28.01 -1.40 -44.64
C GLY A 917 27.29 -1.40 -43.31
N ASP A 918 25.97 -1.36 -43.34
CA ASP A 918 25.12 -0.98 -42.21
C ASP A 918 24.35 -2.16 -41.59
N GLU A 919 23.96 -2.01 -40.34
CA GLU A 919 23.26 -3.05 -39.57
C GLU A 919 21.84 -2.62 -39.25
N PHE A 920 20.88 -3.37 -39.76
CA PHE A 920 19.46 -3.14 -39.49
C PHE A 920 18.94 -4.24 -38.56
N TRP A 921 18.77 -3.89 -37.29
CA TRP A 921 18.18 -4.73 -36.26
C TRP A 921 16.67 -4.64 -36.34
N ILE A 922 16.08 -5.40 -37.26
CA ILE A 922 14.67 -5.29 -37.68
C ILE A 922 13.68 -5.89 -36.69
N ALA A 923 14.17 -6.52 -35.62
CA ALA A 923 13.41 -7.00 -34.48
C ALA A 923 14.37 -7.10 -33.29
N ASN A 924 13.99 -6.53 -32.15
CA ASN A 924 14.81 -6.46 -30.94
C ASN A 924 14.00 -6.85 -29.72
N GLY A 925 13.91 -8.16 -29.46
CA GLY A 925 13.09 -8.73 -28.37
C GLY A 925 11.59 -8.77 -28.65
N SER A 926 11.09 -8.01 -29.63
CA SER A 926 9.71 -8.02 -30.13
C SER A 926 9.67 -7.98 -31.67
N ILE A 927 8.57 -8.49 -32.26
CA ILE A 927 8.27 -8.32 -33.68
C ILE A 927 7.63 -6.94 -33.87
N PRO A 928 8.07 -6.11 -34.83
CA PRO A 928 7.43 -4.83 -35.09
C PRO A 928 5.94 -4.99 -35.46
N ALA A 929 5.08 -4.17 -34.85
CA ALA A 929 3.64 -4.11 -35.11
C ALA A 929 3.33 -3.72 -36.56
N ALA A 930 4.28 -3.06 -37.24
CA ALA A 930 4.19 -2.74 -38.64
C ALA A 930 5.55 -2.83 -39.35
N VAL A 931 5.52 -3.10 -40.66
CA VAL A 931 6.74 -3.36 -41.43
C VAL A 931 7.63 -2.13 -41.53
N ASN A 932 8.89 -2.28 -41.10
CA ASN A 932 9.92 -1.28 -41.36
C ASN A 932 10.45 -1.41 -42.79
N THR A 933 10.70 -0.29 -43.46
CA THR A 933 11.17 -0.28 -44.84
C THR A 933 12.62 0.20 -44.91
N ILE A 934 13.50 -0.64 -45.44
CA ILE A 934 14.91 -0.30 -45.71
C ILE A 934 15.04 -0.01 -47.20
N ILE A 935 15.40 1.22 -47.55
CA ILE A 935 15.22 1.73 -48.93
C ILE A 935 16.43 1.50 -49.85
N ASP A 936 17.62 1.27 -49.29
CA ASP A 936 18.90 1.18 -50.00
C ASP A 936 19.74 -0.06 -49.66
N PHE A 937 19.14 -1.08 -49.03
CA PHE A 937 19.85 -2.30 -48.59
C PHE A 937 20.73 -2.90 -49.69
N ASN A 938 22.04 -2.92 -49.47
CA ASN A 938 23.03 -3.43 -50.39
C ASN A 938 24.07 -4.34 -49.72
N PHE A 939 23.91 -5.63 -49.96
CA PHE A 939 24.84 -6.64 -49.49
C PHE A 939 26.29 -6.45 -49.96
N ASP A 940 26.51 -5.98 -51.20
CA ASP A 940 27.87 -5.82 -51.73
C ASP A 940 28.63 -4.68 -51.01
N GLN A 941 27.91 -3.76 -50.36
CA GLN A 941 28.45 -2.69 -49.53
C GLN A 941 28.67 -3.11 -48.07
N GLY A 942 28.01 -4.20 -47.65
CA GLY A 942 28.23 -4.85 -46.36
C GLY A 942 27.01 -4.92 -45.46
N ASP A 943 25.84 -4.52 -45.96
CA ASP A 943 24.61 -4.41 -45.18
C ASP A 943 24.12 -5.76 -44.64
N ARG A 944 23.55 -5.70 -43.45
CA ARG A 944 23.06 -6.86 -42.71
C ARG A 944 21.72 -6.59 -42.07
N VAL A 945 20.93 -7.65 -42.02
CA VAL A 945 19.72 -7.72 -41.21
C VAL A 945 20.02 -8.52 -39.95
N LEU A 946 19.62 -8.00 -38.80
CA LEU A 946 19.85 -8.59 -37.50
C LEU A 946 18.51 -8.74 -36.77
N ILE A 947 18.38 -9.82 -36.01
CA ILE A 947 17.23 -10.10 -35.15
C ILE A 947 17.77 -10.46 -33.77
N ALA A 948 17.53 -9.60 -32.80
CA ALA A 948 17.90 -9.81 -31.40
C ALA A 948 16.78 -10.49 -30.63
N GLY A 949 17.15 -11.42 -29.74
CA GLY A 949 16.18 -12.26 -29.04
C GLY A 949 15.51 -13.29 -29.95
N ALA A 950 16.25 -13.82 -30.94
CA ALA A 950 15.67 -14.73 -31.92
C ALA A 950 14.99 -15.95 -31.26
N GLU A 951 15.55 -16.49 -30.17
CA GLU A 951 14.95 -17.60 -29.42
C GLU A 951 13.62 -17.22 -28.76
N SER A 952 13.52 -16.02 -28.17
CA SER A 952 12.28 -15.52 -27.56
C SER A 952 11.20 -15.21 -28.60
N LEU A 953 11.61 -14.83 -29.82
CA LEU A 953 10.72 -14.63 -30.97
C LEU A 953 10.36 -15.95 -31.69
N GLY A 954 10.82 -17.10 -31.18
CA GLY A 954 10.59 -18.41 -31.79
C GLY A 954 11.39 -18.67 -33.07
N ILE A 955 12.29 -17.77 -33.47
CA ILE A 955 13.13 -17.87 -34.66
C ILE A 955 14.41 -18.63 -34.29
N ARG A 956 14.43 -19.94 -34.56
CA ARG A 956 15.55 -20.82 -34.17
C ARG A 956 16.60 -20.93 -35.26
N ASP A 957 16.17 -20.90 -36.51
CA ASP A 957 17.06 -20.81 -37.64
C ASP A 957 16.41 -20.05 -38.81
N LEU A 958 17.16 -19.85 -39.90
CA LEU A 958 16.70 -19.06 -41.04
C LEU A 958 15.48 -19.65 -41.76
N GLN A 959 15.15 -20.93 -41.53
CA GLN A 959 13.93 -21.52 -42.08
C GLN A 959 12.67 -20.99 -41.41
N ASP A 960 12.79 -20.43 -40.19
CA ASP A 960 11.71 -19.73 -39.48
C ASP A 960 11.47 -18.30 -40.01
N ILE A 961 12.32 -17.84 -40.95
CA ILE A 961 12.16 -16.57 -41.66
C ILE A 961 11.71 -16.84 -43.10
N THR A 962 10.47 -16.49 -43.37
CA THR A 962 9.92 -16.48 -44.72
C THR A 962 10.47 -15.28 -45.49
N GLN A 963 11.05 -15.56 -46.67
CA GLN A 963 11.58 -14.55 -47.57
C GLN A 963 10.78 -14.53 -48.86
N GLN A 964 9.96 -13.50 -49.03
CA GLN A 964 9.09 -13.35 -50.18
C GLN A 964 9.57 -12.23 -51.10
N ILE A 965 9.98 -12.58 -52.32
CA ILE A 965 10.25 -11.59 -53.36
C ILE A 965 8.92 -11.00 -53.84
N VAL A 966 8.76 -9.69 -53.65
CA VAL A 966 7.62 -8.90 -54.12
C VAL A 966 8.02 -8.23 -55.44
N PRO A 967 7.49 -8.68 -56.60
CA PRO A 967 7.96 -8.22 -57.90
C PRO A 967 7.84 -6.70 -58.08
N GLY A 968 8.96 -6.05 -58.39
CA GLY A 968 9.02 -4.61 -58.61
C GLY A 968 9.04 -3.75 -57.33
N VAL A 969 9.08 -4.39 -56.15
CA VAL A 969 9.12 -3.70 -54.83
C VAL A 969 10.39 -4.09 -54.06
N GLY A 970 10.61 -5.36 -53.77
CA GLY A 970 11.76 -5.78 -52.96
C GLY A 970 11.58 -7.15 -52.31
N LEU A 971 12.33 -7.41 -51.24
CA LEU A 971 12.25 -8.64 -50.45
C LEU A 971 11.54 -8.36 -49.12
N LEU A 972 10.40 -9.00 -48.90
CA LEU A 972 9.72 -8.99 -47.61
C LEU A 972 10.26 -10.13 -46.74
N LEU A 973 10.73 -9.78 -45.54
CA LEU A 973 11.12 -10.71 -44.50
C LEU A 973 9.97 -10.82 -43.50
N SER A 974 9.58 -12.05 -43.18
CA SER A 974 8.52 -12.33 -42.21
C SER A 974 8.89 -13.51 -41.33
N SER A 975 8.43 -13.54 -40.10
CA SER A 975 8.47 -14.74 -39.26
C SER A 975 7.05 -15.18 -38.91
N TYR A 976 6.74 -16.46 -39.08
CA TYR A 976 5.41 -17.05 -38.81
C TYR A 976 4.19 -16.37 -39.47
N GLY A 977 4.40 -15.46 -40.43
CA GLY A 977 3.34 -14.71 -41.12
C GLY A 977 3.41 -13.20 -40.86
N ASP A 978 4.13 -12.79 -39.82
CA ASP A 978 4.26 -11.39 -39.41
C ASP A 978 5.44 -10.70 -40.11
N PRO A 979 5.25 -9.52 -40.71
CA PRO A 979 6.30 -8.82 -41.44
C PRO A 979 7.32 -8.19 -40.49
N LEU A 980 8.60 -8.53 -40.65
CA LEU A 980 9.70 -7.96 -39.88
C LEU A 980 10.26 -6.70 -40.55
N ALA A 981 10.57 -6.81 -41.85
CA ALA A 981 11.05 -5.69 -42.66
C ALA A 981 10.86 -5.93 -44.16
N LEU A 982 10.76 -4.83 -44.90
CA LEU A 982 10.79 -4.79 -46.35
C LEU A 982 12.12 -4.21 -46.82
N LEU A 983 12.91 -5.01 -47.54
CA LEU A 983 14.15 -4.58 -48.17
C LEU A 983 13.87 -4.16 -49.62
N HIS A 984 13.72 -2.86 -49.84
CA HIS A 984 13.34 -2.31 -51.13
C HIS A 984 14.45 -2.53 -52.17
N GLY A 985 14.08 -2.91 -53.40
CA GLY A 985 15.02 -3.15 -54.49
C GLY A 985 15.80 -4.49 -54.43
N VAL A 986 15.69 -5.25 -53.35
CA VAL A 986 16.30 -6.58 -53.21
C VAL A 986 15.48 -7.63 -53.97
N ASN A 987 16.09 -8.29 -54.95
CA ASN A 987 15.41 -9.24 -55.86
C ASN A 987 15.89 -10.69 -55.74
N ALA A 988 16.54 -11.03 -54.63
CA ALA A 988 17.03 -12.37 -54.33
C ALA A 988 16.86 -12.67 -52.83
N ALA A 989 16.73 -13.95 -52.48
CA ALA A 989 16.73 -14.39 -51.09
C ALA A 989 18.11 -14.20 -50.45
N LEU A 990 18.11 -13.83 -49.17
CA LEU A 990 19.27 -13.67 -48.30
C LEU A 990 19.69 -14.99 -47.64
N ASP A 991 20.99 -15.15 -47.41
CA ASP A 991 21.59 -16.31 -46.74
C ASP A 991 22.03 -15.99 -45.29
N ALA A 992 22.63 -16.98 -44.62
CA ALA A 992 23.08 -16.88 -43.22
C ALA A 992 24.20 -15.89 -42.96
N ARG A 993 24.79 -15.29 -44.00
CA ARG A 993 25.80 -14.22 -43.87
C ARG A 993 25.15 -12.84 -43.93
N GLN A 994 23.87 -12.77 -44.30
CA GLN A 994 23.09 -11.57 -44.56
C GLN A 994 22.00 -11.34 -43.50
N ILE A 995 21.48 -12.42 -42.93
CA ILE A 995 20.57 -12.38 -41.78
C ILE A 995 21.28 -13.03 -40.60
N TRP A 996 21.44 -12.27 -39.52
CA TRP A 996 22.06 -12.74 -38.28
C TRP A 996 21.01 -12.86 -37.17
N LEU A 997 20.97 -14.04 -36.56
CA LEU A 997 20.10 -14.35 -35.42
C LEU A 997 20.94 -14.30 -34.15
N GLN A 998 20.58 -13.42 -33.22
CA GLN A 998 21.23 -13.35 -31.91
C GLN A 998 20.32 -14.00 -30.87
N GLU A 999 20.82 -15.06 -30.23
CA GLU A 999 20.04 -15.93 -29.31
C GLU A 999 19.62 -15.21 -28.02
N SER A 1000 20.45 -14.31 -27.48
CA SER A 1000 20.18 -13.55 -26.26
C SER A 1000 20.32 -12.05 -26.47
N ILE A 1001 19.38 -11.27 -25.95
CA ILE A 1001 19.54 -9.82 -25.78
C ILE A 1001 20.59 -9.62 -24.68
N VAL A 1002 21.71 -8.95 -25.00
CA VAL A 1002 22.84 -8.71 -24.07
C VAL A 1002 22.60 -7.42 -23.31
#